data_AF-A0A7C7TNW3-F1
#
_entry.id   AF-A0A7C7TNW3-F1
#
_cell.length_a   1.000
_cell.length_b   1.000
_cell.length_c   1.000
_cell.angle_alpha   90.00
_cell.angle_beta   90.00
_cell.angle_gamma   90.00
#
_symmetry.space_group_name_H-M   'P 1'
#
loop_
_entity.id
_entity.type
_entity.pdbx_description
1 polymer ?
#
loop_
_entity_poly.entity_id
_entity_poly.type
_entity_poly.pdbx_seq_one_letter_code
_entity_poly.pdbx_strand_id
1 'polypeptide(L)'
;MVRIPLRLSPILLAVLLAACGGGSSAPPLEAAVSVAAAEEATNSLGFVVERHGWTFGNYAASGSGLFGVADAVALFGDLAVCVEAQGECTPTPAAAEWIDMVATSMQYGVCEGMTVASVDRFLVSADPVTGLVALDDNVERQLARLFATQFLEDVIKATEQWREQSVANIVAELQASLADPTAEQYTLGVYSPMGGHSVLPYAVDVDGSGRGVVYVYDPNWPGEQRYIEVDTAANSWRFSYFSPEQGDDAEAWTGGNGMMDLTPLSVREAPFPEPFKGSGTGVKQLLAVSSSSRNWTLTRGDGTQVNGQSVMPGRDGVVAVTRGAPLDTGGDSADVVLIEWTKSARLEVQSGAATLSLFTEAGAGSVVVSDEASINVEVPDDPERVEEVGLVIVVEVAEDTEAVVTMASATDRVRVEAHAEVTTTVRLAKESTDVEVVDKSGEQLMAVEIPRSEDRVDIAVNVKGDIEVFEPETISAEERIEAVEKSTKLLIADDVEARTVEVTAALIDKVDETKLRVLSVDEAEKTFTTTVLDKIAFDSREKSGGSEKTTDTVERITEDEVATIEVDESTQSATLLLSDGSKVEVRIGEDGELVTSDGRTLEVELEPEKQKELERLDPKQVEADQALKDIASSDRKLGRTDDSTKPTDPSRKPTEPSTKPTDPSRKPTEPSTKPTDPATGPQQDTADKKPEFSDDSASDATDSKDATSKSERNEKPESSTKLDSSKQQTKSTPRIEPKPESPTEKRAPSFESNSSKR
;
A
#
# COMPACT_ATOMS: atom_id res chain seq x y z
N MET A 1 -13.94 -68.05 65.63
CA MET A 1 -14.95 -68.51 64.65
C MET A 1 -15.22 -67.34 63.70
N VAL A 2 -14.91 -67.45 62.40
CA VAL A 2 -15.84 -67.83 61.29
C VAL A 2 -16.82 -66.67 60.99
N ARG A 3 -16.95 -66.08 59.79
CA ARG A 3 -16.39 -66.33 58.43
C ARG A 3 -16.49 -65.06 57.53
N ILE A 4 -15.67 -65.00 56.48
CA ILE A 4 -15.71 -64.16 55.23
C ILE A 4 -16.70 -64.82 54.21
N PRO A 5 -17.29 -64.23 53.10
CA PRO A 5 -16.90 -63.05 52.27
C PRO A 5 -18.00 -62.08 51.66
N LEU A 6 -17.49 -61.02 50.99
CA LEU A 6 -17.90 -60.31 49.74
C LEU A 6 -19.21 -59.51 49.53
N ARG A 7 -18.99 -58.22 49.17
CA ARG A 7 -19.56 -57.37 48.08
C ARG A 7 -21.08 -57.19 47.88
N LEU A 8 -21.52 -55.93 47.95
CA LEU A 8 -22.13 -55.17 46.83
C LEU A 8 -22.15 -53.66 47.14
N SER A 9 -21.97 -52.80 46.12
CA SER A 9 -21.89 -51.33 46.27
C SER A 9 -23.26 -50.66 46.34
N PRO A 10 -23.41 -49.53 47.06
CA PRO A 10 -24.45 -48.55 46.78
C PRO A 10 -23.98 -47.53 45.74
N ILE A 11 -24.87 -47.21 44.79
CA ILE A 11 -24.69 -46.14 43.81
C ILE A 11 -25.04 -44.81 44.51
N LEU A 12 -24.16 -43.80 44.40
CA LEU A 12 -24.52 -42.42 44.72
C LEU A 12 -24.56 -41.60 43.43
N LEU A 13 -25.73 -41.03 43.15
CA LEU A 13 -26.01 -40.29 41.92
C LEU A 13 -25.50 -38.84 42.07
N ALA A 14 -24.37 -38.53 41.44
CA ALA A 14 -23.91 -37.15 41.30
C ALA A 14 -24.58 -36.51 40.07
N VAL A 15 -25.35 -35.44 40.30
CA VAL A 15 -25.95 -34.64 39.23
C VAL A 15 -24.87 -33.74 38.64
N LEU A 16 -24.48 -33.99 37.40
CA LEU A 16 -23.64 -33.09 36.61
C LEU A 16 -24.48 -31.90 36.14
N LEU A 17 -24.26 -30.74 36.75
CA LEU A 17 -24.62 -29.46 36.16
C LEU A 17 -23.64 -29.18 35.01
N ALA A 18 -24.07 -29.47 33.78
CA ALA A 18 -23.38 -29.00 32.59
C ALA A 18 -23.63 -27.50 32.43
N ALA A 19 -22.76 -26.68 33.04
CA ALA A 19 -22.61 -25.30 32.63
C ALA A 19 -21.91 -25.29 31.26
N CYS A 20 -22.50 -24.63 30.27
CA CYS A 20 -21.87 -24.45 28.97
C CYS A 20 -20.53 -23.71 29.16
N GLY A 21 -19.43 -24.35 28.76
CA GLY A 21 -18.12 -23.71 28.80
C GLY A 21 -18.09 -22.54 27.82
N GLY A 22 -17.67 -21.37 28.30
CA GLY A 22 -17.31 -20.26 27.42
C GLY A 22 -16.16 -20.69 26.52
N GLY A 23 -16.14 -20.20 25.28
CA GLY A 23 -15.02 -20.40 24.38
C GLY A 23 -13.78 -19.70 24.93
N SER A 24 -12.90 -20.46 25.57
CA SER A 24 -11.52 -20.00 25.78
C SER A 24 -10.84 -20.06 24.43
N SER A 25 -10.38 -18.92 23.92
CA SER A 25 -9.32 -18.90 22.94
C SER A 25 -8.13 -19.74 23.45
N ALA A 26 -7.39 -20.37 22.54
CA ALA A 26 -6.09 -20.90 22.88
C ALA A 26 -5.20 -19.75 23.39
N PRO A 27 -4.26 -20.01 24.32
CA PRO A 27 -3.25 -19.02 24.65
C PRO A 27 -2.45 -18.62 23.39
N PRO A 28 -1.91 -17.40 23.32
CA PRO A 28 -1.00 -17.01 22.24
C PRO A 28 0.13 -18.01 22.08
N LEU A 29 0.65 -18.15 20.86
CA LEU A 29 1.82 -18.99 20.61
C LEU A 29 3.03 -18.34 21.28
N GLU A 30 3.71 -19.07 22.16
CA GLU A 30 4.95 -18.64 22.81
C GLU A 30 6.14 -18.78 21.85
N ALA A 31 7.20 -17.99 22.09
CA ALA A 31 8.41 -18.02 21.27
C ALA A 31 9.09 -19.40 21.24
N ALA A 32 9.71 -19.74 20.10
CA ALA A 32 10.45 -20.99 19.97
C ALA A 32 11.72 -21.01 20.86
N VAL A 33 11.93 -22.09 21.61
CA VAL A 33 13.11 -22.26 22.49
C VAL A 33 14.43 -22.34 21.69
N SER A 34 14.34 -22.77 20.43
CA SER A 34 15.41 -22.79 19.45
C SER A 34 14.80 -22.90 18.06
N VAL A 35 15.30 -22.13 17.11
CA VAL A 35 14.99 -22.23 15.68
C VAL A 35 16.19 -22.86 14.97
N ALA A 36 15.98 -23.64 13.91
CA ALA A 36 17.06 -24.15 13.08
C ALA A 36 17.71 -23.02 12.25
N ALA A 37 18.70 -23.36 11.43
CA ALA A 37 19.18 -22.43 10.40
C ALA A 37 18.27 -22.54 9.15
N ALA A 38 18.06 -21.44 8.42
CA ALA A 38 17.21 -21.44 7.24
C ALA A 38 17.74 -22.36 6.12
N GLU A 39 19.06 -22.58 6.08
CA GLU A 39 19.75 -23.50 5.16
C GLU A 39 19.55 -24.98 5.52
N GLU A 40 19.04 -25.29 6.72
CA GLU A 40 18.65 -26.64 7.14
C GLU A 40 17.18 -26.96 6.85
N ALA A 41 16.38 -25.97 6.43
CA ALA A 41 14.97 -26.13 6.10
C ALA A 41 14.75 -27.08 4.91
N THR A 42 13.75 -27.96 5.00
CA THR A 42 13.47 -28.97 3.97
C THR A 42 12.80 -28.43 2.71
N ASN A 43 12.21 -27.23 2.80
CA ASN A 43 11.48 -26.57 1.74
C ASN A 43 12.00 -25.13 1.67
N SER A 44 12.77 -24.80 0.63
CA SER A 44 13.45 -23.51 0.49
C SER A 44 13.77 -23.24 -0.98
N LEU A 45 13.56 -21.98 -1.39
CA LEU A 45 13.95 -21.50 -2.71
C LEU A 45 15.47 -21.31 -2.86
N GLY A 46 16.25 -21.34 -1.78
CA GLY A 46 17.66 -20.91 -1.78
C GLY A 46 17.83 -19.38 -1.82
N PHE A 47 16.80 -18.64 -1.39
CA PHE A 47 16.89 -17.20 -1.14
C PHE A 47 17.84 -16.93 0.04
N VAL A 48 18.71 -15.93 -0.10
CA VAL A 48 19.67 -15.51 0.93
C VAL A 48 19.40 -14.05 1.21
N VAL A 49 18.97 -13.71 2.43
CA VAL A 49 18.44 -12.39 2.76
C VAL A 49 19.44 -11.28 2.46
N GLU A 50 20.71 -11.49 2.82
CA GLU A 50 21.82 -10.56 2.66
C GLU A 50 22.21 -10.31 1.19
N ARG A 51 21.71 -11.14 0.24
CA ARG A 51 22.04 -11.07 -1.20
C ARG A 51 20.82 -10.76 -2.08
N HIS A 52 19.64 -11.26 -1.71
CA HIS A 52 18.41 -11.21 -2.52
C HIS A 52 17.31 -10.34 -1.90
N GLY A 53 17.43 -9.97 -0.62
CA GLY A 53 16.64 -8.90 -0.01
C GLY A 53 17.21 -7.51 -0.36
N TRP A 54 16.44 -6.46 -0.09
CA TRP A 54 16.92 -5.08 -0.20
C TRP A 54 17.84 -4.72 0.96
N THR A 55 18.82 -3.84 0.73
CA THR A 55 19.75 -3.32 1.76
C THR A 55 19.27 -2.04 2.44
N PHE A 56 18.19 -1.44 1.94
CA PHE A 56 17.48 -0.34 2.58
C PHE A 56 16.18 -0.84 3.21
N GLY A 57 15.73 -0.15 4.26
CA GLY A 57 14.50 -0.48 4.99
C GLY A 57 13.24 0.05 4.30
N ASN A 58 12.11 -0.55 4.63
CA ASN A 58 10.78 0.00 4.40
C ASN A 58 10.71 1.45 4.90
N TYR A 59 10.18 2.34 4.06
CA TYR A 59 10.25 3.78 4.28
C TYR A 59 8.93 4.45 3.94
N ALA A 60 8.65 5.57 4.61
CA ALA A 60 7.62 6.52 4.22
C ALA A 60 8.04 7.20 2.91
N ALA A 61 7.34 6.92 1.81
CA ALA A 61 7.63 7.57 0.54
C ALA A 61 7.29 9.06 0.58
N SER A 62 8.03 9.87 -0.19
CA SER A 62 7.81 11.31 -0.27
C SER A 62 8.35 11.88 -1.59
N GLY A 63 7.87 13.07 -1.98
CA GLY A 63 8.33 13.74 -3.20
C GLY A 63 8.12 12.87 -4.45
N SER A 64 9.17 12.72 -5.26
CA SER A 64 9.19 11.91 -6.50
C SER A 64 9.06 10.40 -6.29
N GLY A 65 9.26 9.90 -5.07
CA GLY A 65 9.07 8.49 -4.73
C GLY A 65 7.61 8.10 -4.46
N LEU A 66 6.68 9.07 -4.45
CA LEU A 66 5.24 8.82 -4.37
C LEU A 66 4.69 8.33 -5.71
N PHE A 67 3.66 7.50 -5.67
CA PHE A 67 2.94 7.05 -6.87
C PHE A 67 2.32 8.24 -7.62
N GLY A 68 2.69 8.44 -8.89
CA GLY A 68 2.22 9.58 -9.69
C GLY A 68 1.50 9.20 -10.99
N VAL A 69 1.15 10.21 -11.79
CA VAL A 69 0.46 10.05 -13.09
C VAL A 69 1.22 9.11 -14.03
N ALA A 70 2.54 9.24 -14.10
CA ALA A 70 3.37 8.37 -14.94
C ALA A 70 3.32 6.89 -14.48
N ASP A 71 3.15 6.63 -13.19
CA ASP A 71 3.05 5.26 -12.66
C ASP A 71 1.65 4.67 -12.88
N ALA A 72 0.60 5.50 -12.80
CA ALA A 72 -0.74 5.12 -13.24
C ALA A 72 -0.79 4.77 -14.73
N VAL A 73 -0.20 5.61 -15.59
CA VAL A 73 -0.10 5.34 -17.04
C VAL A 73 0.66 4.03 -17.31
N ALA A 74 1.73 3.77 -16.56
CA ALA A 74 2.49 2.52 -16.67
C ALA A 74 1.72 1.27 -16.18
N LEU A 75 0.72 1.40 -15.29
CA LEU A 75 -0.09 0.27 -14.80
C LEU A 75 -1.34 0.00 -15.66
N PHE A 76 -2.05 1.06 -16.07
CA PHE A 76 -3.40 0.96 -16.65
C PHE A 76 -3.46 1.39 -18.13
N GLY A 77 -2.38 1.93 -18.67
CA GLY A 77 -2.35 2.55 -19.99
C GLY A 77 -2.90 3.99 -19.97
N ASP A 78 -2.65 4.68 -21.08
CA ASP A 78 -2.94 6.11 -21.21
C ASP A 78 -4.43 6.41 -21.44
N LEU A 79 -5.14 5.55 -22.19
CA LEU A 79 -6.60 5.62 -22.38
C LEU A 79 -7.41 5.42 -21.08
N ALA A 80 -6.82 4.79 -20.06
CA ALA A 80 -7.41 4.69 -18.74
C ALA A 80 -7.26 6.01 -17.98
N VAL A 81 -6.01 6.48 -17.86
CA VAL A 81 -5.62 7.56 -16.95
C VAL A 81 -5.85 8.95 -17.52
N CYS A 82 -5.43 9.20 -18.76
CA CYS A 82 -5.35 10.53 -19.36
C CYS A 82 -6.71 10.93 -19.98
N VAL A 83 -7.04 12.23 -19.92
CA VAL A 83 -8.17 12.80 -20.66
C VAL A 83 -7.87 12.79 -22.17
N GLU A 84 -6.69 13.28 -22.55
CA GLU A 84 -6.24 13.29 -23.94
C GLU A 84 -5.48 12.02 -24.30
N ALA A 85 -5.77 11.46 -25.48
CA ALA A 85 -5.12 10.25 -26.00
C ALA A 85 -3.74 10.51 -26.66
N GLN A 86 -3.32 11.76 -26.81
CA GLN A 86 -2.07 12.16 -27.47
C GLN A 86 -1.50 13.44 -26.84
N GLY A 87 -0.17 13.60 -26.89
CA GLY A 87 0.51 14.75 -26.27
C GLY A 87 0.62 14.60 -24.76
N GLU A 88 0.54 15.73 -24.05
CA GLU A 88 0.51 15.78 -22.59
C GLU A 88 -0.57 14.87 -21.98
N CYS A 89 -0.35 14.39 -20.75
CA CYS A 89 -1.32 13.59 -20.02
C CYS A 89 -1.77 14.31 -18.75
N THR A 90 -2.94 14.95 -18.84
CA THR A 90 -3.73 15.37 -17.69
C THR A 90 -4.58 14.19 -17.21
N PRO A 91 -4.50 13.75 -15.94
CA PRO A 91 -5.31 12.64 -15.44
C PRO A 91 -6.80 13.03 -15.37
N THR A 92 -7.68 12.06 -15.64
CA THR A 92 -9.11 12.20 -15.35
C THR A 92 -9.33 12.49 -13.86
N PRO A 93 -10.43 13.17 -13.45
CA PRO A 93 -10.63 13.52 -12.04
C PRO A 93 -10.61 12.29 -11.12
N ALA A 94 -11.22 11.18 -11.55
CA ALA A 94 -11.23 9.93 -10.80
C ALA A 94 -9.85 9.25 -10.73
N ALA A 95 -9.04 9.30 -11.80
CA ALA A 95 -7.67 8.84 -11.76
C ALA A 95 -6.81 9.66 -10.78
N ALA A 96 -7.01 10.98 -10.72
CA ALA A 96 -6.32 11.86 -9.78
C ALA A 96 -6.66 11.53 -8.31
N GLU A 97 -7.95 11.30 -7.98
CA GLU A 97 -8.34 10.83 -6.63
C GLU A 97 -7.68 9.49 -6.26
N TRP A 98 -7.54 8.56 -7.22
CA TRP A 98 -6.94 7.26 -6.97
C TRP A 98 -5.42 7.33 -6.80
N ILE A 99 -4.75 8.14 -7.62
CA ILE A 99 -3.32 8.47 -7.47
C ILE A 99 -3.09 9.06 -6.07
N ASP A 100 -3.89 10.05 -5.66
CA ASP A 100 -3.74 10.71 -4.36
C ASP A 100 -4.00 9.74 -3.18
N MET A 101 -4.96 8.80 -3.32
CA MET A 101 -5.18 7.73 -2.33
C MET A 101 -3.95 6.81 -2.19
N VAL A 102 -3.38 6.35 -3.31
CA VAL A 102 -2.20 5.45 -3.29
C VAL A 102 -0.97 6.20 -2.77
N ALA A 103 -0.73 7.43 -3.23
CA ALA A 103 0.35 8.28 -2.74
C ALA A 103 0.24 8.54 -1.23
N THR A 104 -0.96 8.87 -0.73
CA THR A 104 -1.23 9.00 0.71
C THR A 104 -0.92 7.72 1.47
N SER A 105 -1.28 6.57 0.90
CA SER A 105 -0.98 5.25 1.50
C SER A 105 0.52 4.96 1.60
N MET A 106 1.31 5.37 0.59
CA MET A 106 2.76 5.16 0.56
C MET A 106 3.55 6.05 1.55
N GLN A 107 2.97 7.17 2.00
CA GLN A 107 3.58 7.98 3.07
C GLN A 107 3.68 7.22 4.40
N TYR A 108 3.01 6.07 4.51
CA TYR A 108 3.13 5.21 5.68
C TYR A 108 4.21 4.14 5.45
N GLY A 109 4.21 3.46 4.30
CA GLY A 109 5.25 2.48 3.98
C GLY A 109 5.07 1.87 2.59
N VAL A 110 6.09 1.15 2.12
CA VAL A 110 6.13 0.51 0.80
C VAL A 110 6.42 -1.01 0.84
N CYS A 111 6.24 -1.64 2.01
CA CYS A 111 6.61 -3.05 2.26
C CYS A 111 6.11 -4.03 1.20
N GLU A 112 4.86 -3.91 0.71
CA GLU A 112 4.32 -4.78 -0.34
C GLU A 112 5.06 -4.61 -1.68
N GLY A 113 5.42 -3.39 -2.04
CA GLY A 113 6.24 -3.15 -3.24
C GLY A 113 7.61 -3.81 -3.11
N MET A 114 8.21 -3.76 -1.91
CA MET A 114 9.52 -4.35 -1.63
C MET A 114 9.52 -5.87 -1.62
N THR A 115 8.49 -6.52 -1.05
CA THR A 115 8.37 -7.99 -1.04
C THR A 115 8.13 -8.53 -2.44
N VAL A 116 7.16 -7.95 -3.19
CA VAL A 116 6.86 -8.33 -4.57
C VAL A 116 8.09 -8.15 -5.47
N ALA A 117 8.78 -7.01 -5.39
CA ALA A 117 9.97 -6.77 -6.20
C ALA A 117 11.14 -7.70 -5.83
N SER A 118 11.32 -8.03 -4.55
CA SER A 118 12.43 -8.87 -4.09
C SER A 118 12.32 -10.31 -4.61
N VAL A 119 11.11 -10.89 -4.59
CA VAL A 119 10.86 -12.25 -5.10
C VAL A 119 10.86 -12.32 -6.62
N ASP A 120 10.25 -11.34 -7.30
CA ASP A 120 10.28 -11.21 -8.76
C ASP A 120 11.72 -11.22 -9.30
N ARG A 121 12.56 -10.30 -8.80
CA ARG A 121 13.99 -10.21 -9.13
C ARG A 121 14.75 -11.51 -8.83
N PHE A 122 14.40 -12.20 -7.74
CA PHE A 122 15.06 -13.44 -7.36
C PHE A 122 14.73 -14.60 -8.32
N LEU A 123 13.46 -14.77 -8.70
CA LEU A 123 13.00 -15.89 -9.53
C LEU A 123 13.66 -15.91 -10.91
N VAL A 124 13.86 -14.73 -11.51
CA VAL A 124 14.55 -14.58 -12.81
C VAL A 124 16.05 -14.30 -12.69
N SER A 125 16.62 -14.44 -11.47
CA SER A 125 18.05 -14.24 -11.23
C SER A 125 18.57 -12.88 -11.73
N ALA A 126 17.80 -11.80 -11.53
CA ALA A 126 18.08 -10.47 -12.06
C ALA A 126 19.48 -9.95 -11.67
N ASP A 127 20.17 -9.34 -12.63
CA ASP A 127 21.49 -8.73 -12.45
C ASP A 127 21.40 -7.19 -12.48
N PRO A 128 22.05 -6.47 -11.54
CA PRO A 128 22.69 -6.98 -10.33
C PRO A 128 21.65 -7.57 -9.36
N VAL A 129 22.06 -8.53 -8.52
CA VAL A 129 21.17 -9.10 -7.50
C VAL A 129 20.63 -8.01 -6.56
N THR A 130 19.41 -8.19 -6.04
CA THR A 130 18.67 -7.18 -5.25
C THR A 130 19.49 -6.53 -4.13
N GLY A 131 20.32 -7.29 -3.41
CA GLY A 131 21.18 -6.77 -2.33
C GLY A 131 22.33 -5.86 -2.80
N LEU A 132 22.52 -5.67 -4.10
CA LEU A 132 23.46 -4.71 -4.70
C LEU A 132 22.76 -3.52 -5.37
N VAL A 133 21.42 -3.49 -5.39
CA VAL A 133 20.64 -2.39 -5.97
C VAL A 133 20.48 -1.28 -4.94
N ALA A 134 20.88 -0.07 -5.31
CA ALA A 134 20.66 1.12 -4.48
C ALA A 134 19.21 1.60 -4.57
N LEU A 135 18.75 2.35 -3.56
CA LEU A 135 17.49 3.10 -3.67
C LEU A 135 17.73 4.34 -4.54
N ASP A 136 17.16 4.33 -5.74
CA ASP A 136 17.13 5.45 -6.69
C ASP A 136 15.71 5.69 -7.21
N ASP A 137 15.48 6.82 -7.88
CA ASP A 137 14.17 7.21 -8.41
C ASP A 137 13.50 6.11 -9.25
N ASN A 138 14.25 5.31 -10.01
CA ASN A 138 13.69 4.25 -10.84
C ASN A 138 13.26 3.03 -10.00
N VAL A 139 14.02 2.70 -8.96
CA VAL A 139 13.64 1.71 -7.94
C VAL A 139 12.44 2.19 -7.14
N GLU A 140 12.42 3.43 -6.65
CA GLU A 140 11.27 4.01 -5.94
C GLU A 140 10.00 3.91 -6.78
N ARG A 141 10.07 4.31 -8.06
CA ARG A 141 8.95 4.22 -9.01
C ARG A 141 8.52 2.78 -9.28
N GLN A 142 9.44 1.80 -9.30
CA GLN A 142 9.07 0.38 -9.42
C GLN A 142 8.35 -0.13 -8.16
N LEU A 143 8.88 0.20 -6.97
CA LEU A 143 8.25 -0.13 -5.70
C LEU A 143 6.87 0.52 -5.55
N ALA A 144 6.71 1.78 -6.00
CA ALA A 144 5.44 2.51 -6.03
C ALA A 144 4.39 1.76 -6.85
N ARG A 145 4.73 1.37 -8.09
CA ARG A 145 3.82 0.62 -8.97
C ARG A 145 3.44 -0.74 -8.37
N LEU A 146 4.40 -1.49 -7.84
CA LEU A 146 4.12 -2.80 -7.24
C LEU A 146 3.30 -2.68 -5.95
N PHE A 147 3.58 -1.69 -5.10
CA PHE A 147 2.75 -1.35 -3.95
C PHE A 147 1.31 -1.01 -4.36
N ALA A 148 1.13 -0.22 -5.41
CA ALA A 148 -0.19 0.18 -5.92
C ALA A 148 -1.04 -1.02 -6.37
N THR A 149 -0.43 -2.13 -6.81
CA THR A 149 -1.20 -3.32 -7.22
C THR A 149 -1.97 -4.00 -6.08
N GLN A 150 -1.68 -3.71 -4.81
CA GLN A 150 -2.47 -4.23 -3.67
C GLN A 150 -3.92 -3.69 -3.59
N PHE A 151 -4.20 -2.57 -4.28
CA PHE A 151 -5.53 -1.92 -4.30
C PHE A 151 -6.43 -2.42 -5.44
N LEU A 152 -5.99 -3.41 -6.23
CA LEU A 152 -6.70 -3.92 -7.41
C LEU A 152 -7.62 -5.11 -7.05
N GLU A 153 -8.82 -5.17 -7.65
CA GLU A 153 -9.84 -6.17 -7.31
C GLU A 153 -9.32 -7.62 -7.46
N ASP A 154 -8.63 -7.95 -8.56
CA ASP A 154 -8.15 -9.31 -8.80
C ASP A 154 -7.12 -9.76 -7.76
N VAL A 155 -6.22 -8.86 -7.34
CA VAL A 155 -5.23 -9.11 -6.27
C VAL A 155 -5.94 -9.28 -4.92
N ILE A 156 -6.88 -8.38 -4.60
CA ILE A 156 -7.72 -8.43 -3.41
C ILE A 156 -8.45 -9.77 -3.29
N LYS A 157 -9.10 -10.20 -4.37
CA LYS A 157 -9.95 -11.40 -4.47
C LYS A 157 -9.16 -12.71 -4.50
N ALA A 158 -7.95 -12.68 -5.04
CA ALA A 158 -7.01 -13.79 -4.91
C ALA A 158 -6.55 -13.96 -3.46
N THR A 159 -6.27 -12.85 -2.77
CA THR A 159 -5.85 -12.82 -1.36
C THR A 159 -6.99 -13.21 -0.41
N GLU A 160 -8.24 -12.80 -0.68
CA GLU A 160 -9.45 -13.18 0.09
C GLU A 160 -9.56 -14.71 0.27
N GLN A 161 -9.28 -15.48 -0.79
CA GLN A 161 -9.33 -16.95 -0.76
C GLN A 161 -8.28 -17.59 0.15
N TRP A 162 -7.12 -16.94 0.33
CA TRP A 162 -6.07 -17.36 1.27
C TRP A 162 -6.38 -16.91 2.70
N ARG A 163 -7.02 -15.76 2.87
CA ARG A 163 -7.42 -15.20 4.17
C ARG A 163 -8.44 -16.08 4.91
N GLU A 164 -9.26 -16.85 4.19
CA GLU A 164 -10.16 -17.86 4.75
C GLU A 164 -9.45 -19.15 5.21
N GLN A 165 -8.18 -19.36 4.84
CA GLN A 165 -7.47 -20.62 5.08
C GLN A 165 -6.98 -20.77 6.52
N SER A 166 -6.83 -22.03 6.95
CA SER A 166 -6.12 -22.36 8.18
C SER A 166 -4.61 -22.11 8.03
N VAL A 167 -3.93 -21.85 9.15
CA VAL A 167 -2.46 -21.79 9.21
C VAL A 167 -1.84 -23.07 8.67
N ALA A 168 -2.49 -24.23 8.88
CA ALA A 168 -2.07 -25.51 8.32
C ALA A 168 -2.09 -25.53 6.78
N ASN A 169 -3.11 -24.95 6.15
CA ASN A 169 -3.23 -24.89 4.69
C ASN A 169 -2.22 -23.89 4.10
N ILE A 170 -2.04 -22.73 4.74
CA ILE A 170 -1.03 -21.72 4.33
C ILE A 170 0.38 -22.32 4.40
N VAL A 171 0.75 -22.96 5.50
CA VAL A 171 2.05 -23.63 5.65
C VAL A 171 2.22 -24.77 4.64
N ALA A 172 1.17 -25.55 4.37
CA ALA A 172 1.23 -26.62 3.37
C ALA A 172 1.41 -26.10 1.94
N GLU A 173 0.79 -24.96 1.58
CA GLU A 173 1.04 -24.29 0.29
C GLU A 173 2.49 -23.82 0.20
N LEU A 174 2.98 -23.10 1.22
CA LEU A 174 4.37 -22.63 1.25
C LEU A 174 5.38 -23.78 1.14
N GLN A 175 5.10 -24.93 1.78
CA GLN A 175 5.94 -26.13 1.63
C GLN A 175 5.96 -26.67 0.19
N ALA A 176 4.85 -26.56 -0.55
CA ALA A 176 4.77 -26.98 -1.95
C ALA A 176 5.43 -25.96 -2.90
N SER A 177 5.04 -24.69 -2.76
CA SER A 177 5.54 -23.53 -3.50
C SER A 177 7.06 -23.37 -3.39
N LEU A 178 7.61 -23.38 -2.18
CA LEU A 178 9.04 -23.19 -1.94
C LEU A 178 9.90 -24.44 -2.22
N ALA A 179 9.29 -25.57 -2.58
CA ALA A 179 10.00 -26.78 -3.01
C ALA A 179 10.22 -26.85 -4.53
N ASP A 180 9.55 -26.00 -5.30
CA ASP A 180 9.65 -25.94 -6.77
C ASP A 180 9.57 -24.47 -7.22
N PRO A 181 10.68 -23.83 -7.65
CA PRO A 181 10.67 -22.43 -8.08
C PRO A 181 9.84 -22.18 -9.36
N THR A 182 9.30 -23.23 -10.00
CA THR A 182 8.35 -23.11 -11.12
C THR A 182 6.87 -23.20 -10.70
N ALA A 183 6.59 -23.48 -9.42
CA ALA A 183 5.27 -23.35 -8.84
C ALA A 183 4.89 -21.88 -8.63
N GLU A 184 3.60 -21.61 -8.37
CA GLU A 184 3.14 -20.30 -7.90
C GLU A 184 3.93 -19.87 -6.66
N GLN A 185 4.30 -18.59 -6.61
CA GLN A 185 5.06 -17.99 -5.52
C GLN A 185 4.22 -16.86 -4.90
N TYR A 186 4.52 -16.49 -3.65
CA TYR A 186 3.62 -15.66 -2.85
C TYR A 186 4.35 -14.58 -2.04
N THR A 187 3.73 -13.41 -1.88
CA THR A 187 3.98 -12.56 -0.70
C THR A 187 3.06 -12.99 0.45
N LEU A 188 3.45 -12.74 1.70
CA LEU A 188 2.70 -13.15 2.90
C LEU A 188 2.33 -11.93 3.73
N GLY A 189 1.02 -11.74 3.93
CA GLY A 189 0.48 -10.74 4.84
C GLY A 189 0.37 -11.28 6.26
N VAL A 190 0.86 -10.54 7.25
CA VAL A 190 0.58 -10.77 8.69
C VAL A 190 -0.19 -9.60 9.27
N TYR A 191 -1.22 -9.89 10.06
CA TYR A 191 -2.14 -8.88 10.58
C TYR A 191 -2.35 -9.00 12.08
N SER A 192 -2.40 -7.86 12.75
CA SER A 192 -2.72 -7.73 14.17
C SER A 192 -3.73 -6.60 14.37
N PRO A 193 -4.33 -6.44 15.57
CA PRO A 193 -5.08 -5.23 15.89
C PRO A 193 -4.25 -3.95 15.75
N MET A 194 -2.91 -4.03 15.63
CA MET A 194 -2.00 -2.90 15.44
C MET A 194 -1.74 -2.57 13.95
N GLY A 195 -2.23 -3.37 13.00
CA GLY A 195 -2.09 -3.14 11.55
C GLY A 195 -1.69 -4.41 10.78
N GLY A 196 -1.44 -4.27 9.48
CA GLY A 196 -0.92 -5.34 8.61
C GLY A 196 0.47 -5.04 8.06
N HIS A 197 1.25 -6.08 7.79
CA HIS A 197 2.60 -5.99 7.26
C HIS A 197 2.84 -7.06 6.20
N SER A 198 3.64 -6.74 5.19
CA SER A 198 4.01 -7.66 4.10
C SER A 198 5.44 -8.17 4.30
N VAL A 199 5.60 -9.50 4.27
CA VAL A 199 6.89 -10.18 4.30
C VAL A 199 6.98 -11.21 3.18
N LEU A 200 8.20 -11.56 2.78
CA LEU A 200 8.45 -12.54 1.72
C LEU A 200 8.86 -13.89 2.33
N PRO A 201 8.00 -14.93 2.33
CA PRO A 201 8.38 -16.26 2.77
C PRO A 201 9.39 -16.88 1.80
N TYR A 202 10.45 -17.50 2.32
CA TYR A 202 11.49 -18.10 1.46
C TYR A 202 11.95 -19.50 1.87
N ALA A 203 11.66 -19.93 3.11
CA ALA A 203 11.85 -21.31 3.55
C ALA A 203 10.84 -21.70 4.64
N VAL A 204 10.58 -22.99 4.80
CA VAL A 204 9.73 -23.55 5.87
C VAL A 204 10.42 -24.73 6.53
N ASP A 205 10.49 -24.70 7.86
CA ASP A 205 10.92 -25.81 8.71
C ASP A 205 9.84 -26.10 9.75
N VAL A 206 9.05 -27.16 9.53
CA VAL A 206 7.93 -27.54 10.39
C VAL A 206 7.99 -29.03 10.68
N ASP A 207 7.93 -29.38 11.96
CA ASP A 207 8.09 -30.76 12.43
C ASP A 207 6.85 -31.62 12.18
N GLY A 208 6.98 -32.94 12.41
CA GLY A 208 5.88 -33.88 12.29
C GLY A 208 4.76 -33.74 13.34
N SER A 209 4.87 -32.79 14.28
CA SER A 209 3.78 -32.37 15.18
C SER A 209 3.02 -31.15 14.65
N GLY A 210 3.51 -30.53 13.56
CA GLY A 210 2.93 -29.35 12.95
C GLY A 210 3.44 -28.03 13.53
N ARG A 211 4.56 -28.03 14.26
CA ARG A 211 5.17 -26.83 14.85
C ARG A 211 6.53 -26.52 14.25
N GLY A 212 6.84 -25.24 14.09
CA GLY A 212 8.11 -24.80 13.54
C GLY A 212 8.05 -23.35 13.10
N VAL A 213 8.72 -23.03 12.00
CA VAL A 213 8.83 -21.66 11.46
C VAL A 213 8.63 -21.58 9.95
N VAL A 214 8.16 -20.41 9.51
CA VAL A 214 8.30 -19.91 8.14
C VAL A 214 9.38 -18.83 8.18
N TYR A 215 10.49 -19.00 7.48
CA TYR A 215 11.53 -17.98 7.36
C TYR A 215 11.10 -16.93 6.34
N VAL A 216 11.29 -15.66 6.67
CA VAL A 216 10.81 -14.53 5.88
C VAL A 216 11.90 -13.47 5.69
N TYR A 217 11.95 -12.86 4.50
CA TYR A 217 12.57 -11.56 4.33
C TYR A 217 11.57 -10.50 4.80
N ASP A 218 11.99 -9.67 5.74
CA ASP A 218 11.20 -8.57 6.28
C ASP A 218 11.78 -7.22 5.79
N PRO A 219 11.03 -6.43 5.01
CA PRO A 219 11.43 -5.09 4.61
C PRO A 219 11.78 -4.15 5.77
N ASN A 220 11.28 -4.38 6.99
CA ASN A 220 11.58 -3.57 8.17
C ASN A 220 12.95 -3.92 8.80
N TRP A 221 13.52 -5.10 8.50
CA TRP A 221 14.81 -5.55 9.04
C TRP A 221 15.77 -6.02 7.91
N PRO A 222 16.29 -5.08 7.07
CA PRO A 222 17.20 -5.41 5.97
C PRO A 222 18.42 -6.21 6.40
N GLY A 223 18.71 -7.30 5.68
CA GLY A 223 19.85 -8.17 5.95
C GLY A 223 19.69 -9.11 7.16
N GLU A 224 18.64 -8.98 7.96
CA GLU A 224 18.40 -9.83 9.13
C GLU A 224 17.55 -11.06 8.77
N GLN A 225 17.92 -12.23 9.30
CA GLN A 225 17.15 -13.46 9.07
C GLN A 225 15.94 -13.52 10.01
N ARG A 226 14.76 -13.24 9.47
CA ARG A 226 13.49 -13.16 10.22
C ARG A 226 12.65 -14.43 10.04
N TYR A 227 11.74 -14.68 10.98
CA TYR A 227 10.84 -15.83 10.90
C TYR A 227 9.48 -15.57 11.57
N ILE A 228 8.49 -16.37 11.17
CA ILE A 228 7.17 -16.47 11.80
C ILE A 228 7.08 -17.86 12.44
N GLU A 229 6.83 -17.94 13.73
CA GLU A 229 6.58 -19.21 14.42
C GLU A 229 5.14 -19.67 14.14
N VAL A 230 4.96 -20.97 13.87
CA VAL A 230 3.66 -21.56 13.52
C VAL A 230 3.36 -22.81 14.34
N ASP A 231 2.09 -22.95 14.74
CA ASP A 231 1.49 -24.18 15.22
C ASP A 231 0.25 -24.48 14.37
N THR A 232 0.45 -25.32 13.35
CA THR A 232 -0.58 -25.72 12.39
C THR A 232 -1.70 -26.53 13.03
N ALA A 233 -1.43 -27.23 14.15
CA ALA A 233 -2.43 -28.02 14.87
C ALA A 233 -3.30 -27.14 15.80
N ALA A 234 -2.72 -26.11 16.41
CA ALA A 234 -3.43 -25.07 17.15
C ALA A 234 -4.08 -23.99 16.26
N ASN A 235 -3.71 -23.96 14.97
CA ASN A 235 -4.09 -22.94 13.99
C ASN A 235 -3.68 -21.53 14.46
N SER A 236 -2.45 -21.40 14.95
CA SER A 236 -1.89 -20.17 15.48
C SER A 236 -0.49 -19.86 14.95
N TRP A 237 -0.12 -18.58 14.99
CA TRP A 237 1.21 -18.09 14.63
C TRP A 237 1.67 -16.98 15.57
N ARG A 238 2.98 -16.74 15.61
CA ARG A 238 3.64 -15.59 16.28
C ARG A 238 4.66 -14.97 15.32
N PHE A 239 4.76 -13.65 15.32
CA PHE A 239 5.73 -12.88 14.54
C PHE A 239 6.28 -11.73 15.38
N SER A 240 7.60 -11.65 15.49
CA SER A 240 8.25 -10.49 16.12
C SER A 240 8.25 -9.32 15.13
N TYR A 241 7.59 -8.23 15.49
CA TYR A 241 7.55 -7.00 14.68
C TYR A 241 8.46 -5.92 15.27
N PHE A 242 8.59 -5.83 16.60
CA PHE A 242 9.21 -4.70 17.29
C PHE A 242 10.66 -4.95 17.75
N SER A 243 11.10 -6.21 17.81
CA SER A 243 12.43 -6.58 18.33
C SER A 243 13.35 -7.14 17.23
N PRO A 244 14.65 -6.79 17.20
CA PRO A 244 15.64 -7.55 16.44
C PRO A 244 15.81 -8.96 17.05
N GLU A 245 15.80 -9.05 18.39
CA GLU A 245 15.86 -10.30 19.15
C GLU A 245 14.47 -10.94 19.21
N GLN A 246 14.13 -11.73 18.18
CA GLN A 246 12.76 -12.23 17.94
C GLN A 246 12.20 -13.09 19.08
N GLY A 247 13.05 -13.81 19.81
CA GLY A 247 12.64 -14.66 20.94
C GLY A 247 12.16 -13.88 22.17
N ASP A 248 12.64 -12.66 22.36
CA ASP A 248 12.37 -11.82 23.54
C ASP A 248 11.33 -10.72 23.28
N ASP A 249 10.74 -10.67 22.07
CA ASP A 249 9.69 -9.72 21.72
C ASP A 249 8.41 -9.98 22.52
N ALA A 250 8.18 -9.11 23.51
CA ALA A 250 7.03 -9.13 24.41
C ALA A 250 5.75 -8.55 23.78
N GLU A 251 5.86 -7.84 22.66
CA GLU A 251 4.74 -7.25 21.90
C GLU A 251 4.62 -7.90 20.51
N ALA A 252 5.20 -9.09 20.36
CA ALA A 252 5.10 -9.91 19.16
C ALA A 252 3.63 -10.11 18.76
N TRP A 253 3.37 -9.95 17.46
CA TRP A 253 2.05 -10.16 16.90
C TRP A 253 1.73 -11.64 16.95
N THR A 254 0.49 -11.98 17.31
CA THR A 254 0.02 -13.36 17.32
C THR A 254 -1.36 -13.44 16.71
N GLY A 255 -1.61 -14.48 15.92
CA GLY A 255 -2.88 -14.67 15.23
C GLY A 255 -3.14 -16.12 14.87
N GLY A 256 -4.01 -16.30 13.86
CA GLY A 256 -4.46 -17.57 13.32
C GLY A 256 -5.17 -17.35 11.98
N ASN A 257 -6.13 -18.21 11.63
CA ASN A 257 -7.00 -18.02 10.44
C ASN A 257 -7.64 -16.60 10.43
N GLY A 258 -7.63 -15.94 9.28
CA GLY A 258 -8.11 -14.57 9.07
C GLY A 258 -7.16 -13.47 9.53
N MET A 259 -5.96 -13.82 10.01
CA MET A 259 -4.92 -12.86 10.41
C MET A 259 -3.59 -13.11 9.68
N MET A 260 -3.59 -14.00 8.70
CA MET A 260 -2.47 -14.27 7.79
C MET A 260 -3.05 -14.73 6.46
N ASP A 261 -2.40 -14.35 5.35
CA ASP A 261 -2.75 -14.78 4.00
C ASP A 261 -1.54 -14.74 3.07
N LEU A 262 -1.74 -15.34 1.90
CA LEU A 262 -0.81 -15.33 0.78
C LEU A 262 -1.43 -14.51 -0.35
N THR A 263 -0.61 -13.68 -0.99
CA THR A 263 -0.99 -13.03 -2.27
C THR A 263 -0.17 -13.67 -3.39
N PRO A 264 -0.80 -14.31 -4.40
CA PRO A 264 -0.06 -14.91 -5.51
C PRO A 264 0.68 -13.85 -6.34
N LEU A 265 1.81 -14.21 -6.94
CA LEU A 265 2.53 -13.32 -7.84
C LEU A 265 1.90 -13.29 -9.24
N SER A 266 1.33 -14.40 -9.71
CA SER A 266 0.67 -14.46 -11.04
C SER A 266 -0.50 -13.49 -11.22
N VAL A 267 -1.13 -13.03 -10.14
CA VAL A 267 -2.21 -12.03 -10.20
C VAL A 267 -1.70 -10.57 -10.24
N ARG A 268 -0.38 -10.38 -10.19
CA ARG A 268 0.29 -9.07 -10.34
C ARG A 268 0.94 -8.91 -11.73
N GLU A 269 0.52 -9.70 -12.73
CA GLU A 269 0.92 -9.53 -14.13
C GLU A 269 0.05 -8.48 -14.85
N ALA A 270 0.70 -7.44 -15.40
CA ALA A 270 0.06 -6.43 -16.24
C ALA A 270 -0.36 -7.00 -17.62
N PRO A 271 -1.38 -6.43 -18.30
CA PRO A 271 -2.10 -5.19 -18.00
C PRO A 271 -3.23 -5.35 -16.97
N PHE A 272 -3.45 -4.32 -16.15
CA PHE A 272 -4.52 -4.30 -15.16
C PHE A 272 -5.76 -3.53 -15.61
N PRO A 273 -6.97 -3.92 -15.15
CA PRO A 273 -8.16 -3.07 -15.28
C PRO A 273 -8.03 -1.79 -14.44
N GLU A 274 -8.66 -0.71 -14.88
CA GLU A 274 -8.55 0.60 -14.22
C GLU A 274 -9.45 0.71 -12.96
N PRO A 275 -8.89 0.94 -11.76
CA PRO A 275 -9.65 0.86 -10.52
C PRO A 275 -10.60 2.05 -10.26
N PHE A 276 -10.54 3.11 -11.06
CA PHE A 276 -11.17 4.40 -10.75
C PHE A 276 -12.41 4.77 -11.60
N LYS A 277 -12.68 4.12 -12.74
CA LYS A 277 -13.92 4.37 -13.53
C LYS A 277 -15.14 3.56 -13.03
N GLY A 278 -15.12 3.09 -11.79
CA GLY A 278 -16.14 2.17 -11.22
C GLY A 278 -16.16 0.76 -11.83
N SER A 279 -15.41 0.52 -12.92
CA SER A 279 -15.39 -0.72 -13.70
C SER A 279 -14.26 -1.69 -13.32
N GLY A 280 -13.12 -1.20 -12.81
CA GLY A 280 -11.99 -2.04 -12.35
C GLY A 280 -11.86 -2.21 -10.83
N THR A 281 -12.85 -1.76 -10.05
CA THR A 281 -13.16 -2.37 -8.74
C THR A 281 -14.00 -3.64 -8.89
N GLY A 282 -14.40 -3.97 -10.12
CA GLY A 282 -15.44 -4.94 -10.45
C GLY A 282 -16.66 -4.81 -9.56
N VAL A 283 -17.17 -5.94 -9.07
CA VAL A 283 -18.50 -6.01 -8.44
C VAL A 283 -18.56 -5.49 -7.01
N LYS A 284 -17.42 -5.07 -6.43
CA LYS A 284 -17.31 -4.51 -5.08
C LYS A 284 -16.51 -3.20 -5.10
N GLN A 285 -17.22 -2.08 -5.19
CA GLN A 285 -16.65 -0.73 -5.00
C GLN A 285 -15.97 -0.63 -3.61
N LEU A 286 -14.94 0.23 -3.49
CA LEU A 286 -14.11 0.32 -2.30
C LEU A 286 -14.11 1.71 -1.67
N LEU A 287 -13.96 1.71 -0.35
CA LEU A 287 -13.77 2.87 0.51
C LEU A 287 -12.45 2.67 1.27
N ALA A 288 -11.58 3.68 1.27
CA ALA A 288 -10.33 3.68 2.01
C ALA A 288 -10.40 4.67 3.17
N VAL A 289 -9.96 4.26 4.36
CA VAL A 289 -9.72 5.15 5.51
C VAL A 289 -8.24 5.12 5.84
N SER A 290 -7.56 6.25 5.64
CA SER A 290 -6.23 6.51 6.20
C SER A 290 -6.38 7.29 7.51
N SER A 291 -5.58 7.00 8.55
CA SER A 291 -5.61 7.79 9.80
C SER A 291 -4.28 7.72 10.56
N SER A 292 -3.93 8.78 11.30
CA SER A 292 -2.75 8.78 12.19
C SER A 292 -3.00 8.25 13.61
N SER A 293 -4.26 8.06 14.02
CA SER A 293 -4.59 7.70 15.41
C SER A 293 -5.46 6.43 15.55
N ARG A 294 -6.10 6.00 14.45
CA ARG A 294 -7.10 4.91 14.42
C ARG A 294 -8.31 5.11 15.32
N ASN A 295 -8.47 6.30 15.90
CA ASN A 295 -9.55 6.65 16.80
C ASN A 295 -10.78 7.09 15.99
N TRP A 296 -11.32 6.17 15.20
CA TRP A 296 -12.48 6.41 14.34
C TRP A 296 -13.42 5.20 14.33
N THR A 297 -14.68 5.43 13.95
CA THR A 297 -15.67 4.38 13.72
C THR A 297 -16.40 4.63 12.40
N LEU A 298 -16.37 3.67 11.49
CA LEU A 298 -17.17 3.69 10.27
C LEU A 298 -18.44 2.87 10.48
N THR A 299 -19.61 3.48 10.29
CA THR A 299 -20.89 2.76 10.18
C THR A 299 -21.25 2.62 8.71
N ARG A 300 -21.31 1.40 8.18
CA ARG A 300 -21.69 1.09 6.79
C ARG A 300 -23.22 1.15 6.64
N GLY A 301 -23.73 1.33 5.43
CA GLY A 301 -25.16 1.43 5.14
C GLY A 301 -25.99 0.18 5.45
N ASP A 302 -25.34 -0.98 5.62
CA ASP A 302 -25.97 -2.20 6.15
C ASP A 302 -26.10 -2.24 7.69
N GLY A 303 -25.58 -1.22 8.39
CA GLY A 303 -25.55 -1.10 9.85
C GLY A 303 -24.31 -1.70 10.52
N THR A 304 -23.40 -2.31 9.77
CA THR A 304 -22.14 -2.86 10.28
C THR A 304 -21.22 -1.73 10.74
N GLN A 305 -20.59 -1.89 11.92
CA GLN A 305 -19.61 -0.94 12.43
C GLN A 305 -18.20 -1.50 12.34
N VAL A 306 -17.30 -0.73 11.74
CA VAL A 306 -15.85 -0.97 11.71
C VAL A 306 -15.19 0.00 12.69
N ASN A 307 -14.54 -0.50 13.73
CA ASN A 307 -13.80 0.29 14.70
C ASN A 307 -12.31 0.30 14.32
N GLY A 308 -11.74 1.49 14.08
CA GLY A 308 -10.35 1.65 13.65
C GLY A 308 -9.36 0.97 14.59
N GLN A 309 -9.57 1.03 15.91
CA GLN A 309 -8.65 0.46 16.93
C GLN A 309 -8.62 -1.08 16.95
N SER A 310 -9.63 -1.76 16.39
CA SER A 310 -9.74 -3.22 16.40
C SER A 310 -9.95 -3.83 15.01
N VAL A 311 -9.69 -3.05 13.96
CA VAL A 311 -9.94 -3.46 12.57
C VAL A 311 -9.04 -4.62 12.15
N MET A 312 -9.61 -5.53 11.36
CA MET A 312 -8.94 -6.74 10.85
C MET A 312 -9.51 -7.08 9.48
N PRO A 313 -8.67 -7.45 8.49
CA PRO A 313 -9.13 -7.98 7.21
C PRO A 313 -10.06 -9.19 7.34
N GLY A 314 -10.98 -9.35 6.38
CA GLY A 314 -11.97 -10.44 6.37
C GLY A 314 -13.07 -10.33 7.43
N ARG A 315 -13.20 -9.18 8.12
CA ARG A 315 -14.25 -8.92 9.12
C ARG A 315 -14.97 -7.61 8.84
N ASP A 316 -16.27 -7.57 9.12
CA ASP A 316 -17.06 -6.33 9.11
C ASP A 316 -17.04 -5.54 7.76
N GLY A 317 -16.71 -6.24 6.66
CA GLY A 317 -16.54 -5.66 5.31
C GLY A 317 -15.13 -5.13 5.03
N VAL A 318 -14.16 -5.33 5.92
CA VAL A 318 -12.76 -4.93 5.73
C VAL A 318 -12.06 -5.90 4.79
N VAL A 319 -11.46 -5.35 3.74
CA VAL A 319 -10.78 -6.07 2.67
C VAL A 319 -9.29 -6.24 2.98
N ALA A 320 -8.64 -5.16 3.39
CA ALA A 320 -7.22 -5.10 3.71
C ALA A 320 -6.94 -4.03 4.78
N VAL A 321 -5.82 -4.19 5.47
CA VAL A 321 -5.28 -3.22 6.44
C VAL A 321 -3.78 -3.16 6.18
N THR A 322 -3.29 -2.04 5.69
CA THR A 322 -1.87 -1.82 5.38
C THR A 322 -1.29 -0.84 6.38
N ARG A 323 -0.28 -1.24 7.14
CA ARG A 323 0.42 -0.37 8.09
C ARG A 323 1.71 0.17 7.50
N GLY A 324 2.05 1.39 7.86
CA GLY A 324 3.36 1.96 7.59
C GLY A 324 4.55 1.28 8.28
N ALA A 325 5.74 1.80 7.94
CA ALA A 325 7.04 1.44 8.48
C ALA A 325 7.12 1.61 10.02
N PRO A 326 8.13 1.01 10.69
CA PRO A 326 8.16 0.95 12.15
C PRO A 326 8.25 2.32 12.85
N LEU A 327 7.86 2.32 14.12
CA LEU A 327 7.73 3.51 14.98
C LEU A 327 9.08 4.05 15.51
N ASP A 328 10.21 3.47 15.13
CA ASP A 328 11.54 3.87 15.59
C ASP A 328 12.02 5.23 15.03
N THR A 329 11.30 5.77 14.05
CA THR A 329 11.43 7.17 13.58
C THR A 329 10.66 8.20 14.41
N GLY A 330 9.77 7.77 15.32
CA GLY A 330 8.95 8.66 16.15
C GLY A 330 7.78 9.35 15.44
N GLY A 331 7.42 8.90 14.23
CA GLY A 331 6.18 9.30 13.56
C GLY A 331 4.94 8.59 14.14
N ASP A 332 3.76 9.16 13.92
CA ASP A 332 2.50 8.55 14.33
C ASP A 332 2.22 7.25 13.57
N SER A 333 1.61 6.26 14.24
CA SER A 333 1.23 5.00 13.59
C SER A 333 0.04 5.22 12.66
N ALA A 334 0.32 5.32 11.36
CA ALA A 334 -0.71 5.43 10.35
C ALA A 334 -0.90 4.16 9.51
N ASP A 335 -2.15 3.91 9.19
CA ASP A 335 -2.66 2.73 8.51
C ASP A 335 -3.72 3.11 7.48
N VAL A 336 -3.81 2.30 6.42
CA VAL A 336 -4.87 2.38 5.41
C VAL A 336 -5.74 1.15 5.52
N VAL A 337 -7.03 1.37 5.75
CA VAL A 337 -8.04 0.33 5.84
C VAL A 337 -8.90 0.38 4.59
N LEU A 338 -8.88 -0.68 3.80
CA LEU A 338 -9.79 -0.86 2.66
C LEU A 338 -11.05 -1.60 3.12
N ILE A 339 -12.20 -1.06 2.74
CA ILE A 339 -13.53 -1.50 3.19
C ILE A 339 -14.45 -1.61 1.99
N GLU A 340 -15.23 -2.68 1.90
CA GLU A 340 -16.27 -2.85 0.90
C GLU A 340 -17.34 -1.76 1.04
N TRP A 341 -17.50 -0.97 -0.02
CA TRP A 341 -18.61 -0.04 -0.16
C TRP A 341 -19.95 -0.77 -0.18
N THR A 342 -21.00 -0.09 0.25
CA THR A 342 -22.37 -0.63 0.23
C THR A 342 -23.28 0.28 -0.59
N LYS A 343 -23.63 1.43 -0.01
CA LYS A 343 -24.42 2.53 -0.61
C LYS A 343 -24.25 3.85 0.15
N SER A 344 -24.00 3.74 1.44
CA SER A 344 -23.69 4.85 2.32
C SER A 344 -22.71 4.42 3.40
N ALA A 345 -22.03 5.39 3.99
CA ALA A 345 -21.25 5.18 5.21
C ALA A 345 -21.19 6.49 6.03
N ARG A 346 -21.00 6.34 7.34
CA ARG A 346 -20.74 7.44 8.28
C ARG A 346 -19.44 7.16 9.02
N LEU A 347 -18.41 7.94 8.75
CA LEU A 347 -17.13 7.93 9.47
C LEU A 347 -17.17 8.98 10.57
N GLU A 348 -17.06 8.53 11.82
CA GLU A 348 -16.85 9.39 12.99
C GLU A 348 -15.37 9.34 13.36
N VAL A 349 -14.62 10.41 13.10
CA VAL A 349 -13.23 10.60 13.53
C VAL A 349 -13.25 11.28 14.89
N GLN A 350 -12.70 10.65 15.92
CA GLN A 350 -12.68 11.16 17.30
C GLN A 350 -11.37 11.86 17.67
N SER A 351 -10.29 11.61 16.94
CA SER A 351 -9.04 12.37 17.06
C SER A 351 -8.08 12.09 15.91
N GLY A 352 -7.20 13.05 15.61
CA GLY A 352 -6.07 12.92 14.69
C GLY A 352 -6.47 12.93 13.21
N ALA A 353 -5.48 13.17 12.36
CA ALA A 353 -5.69 13.30 10.93
C ALA A 353 -6.29 12.02 10.32
N ALA A 354 -7.20 12.21 9.37
CA ALA A 354 -7.80 11.12 8.61
C ALA A 354 -8.13 11.54 7.18
N THR A 355 -8.09 10.57 6.28
CA THR A 355 -8.56 10.71 4.90
C THR A 355 -9.53 9.58 4.58
N LEU A 356 -10.74 9.95 4.18
CA LEU A 356 -11.71 9.06 3.55
C LEU A 356 -11.58 9.19 2.03
N SER A 357 -11.41 8.09 1.29
CA SER A 357 -11.47 8.07 -0.18
C SER A 357 -12.51 7.05 -0.63
N LEU A 358 -13.27 7.36 -1.69
CA LEU A 358 -14.28 6.45 -2.24
C LEU A 358 -14.36 6.52 -3.76
N PHE A 359 -14.60 5.37 -4.38
CA PHE A 359 -14.68 5.20 -5.83
C PHE A 359 -15.96 4.43 -6.17
N THR A 360 -16.92 5.10 -6.81
CA THR A 360 -18.25 4.54 -7.11
C THR A 360 -18.62 4.76 -8.57
N GLU A 361 -19.60 4.01 -9.09
CA GLU A 361 -20.22 4.29 -10.40
C GLU A 361 -20.84 5.70 -10.50
N ALA A 362 -21.23 6.30 -9.38
CA ALA A 362 -21.81 7.65 -9.30
C ALA A 362 -20.76 8.77 -9.19
N GLY A 363 -19.47 8.41 -9.26
CA GLY A 363 -18.33 9.34 -9.12
C GLY A 363 -17.36 8.92 -8.02
N ALA A 364 -16.25 9.66 -7.94
CA ALA A 364 -15.22 9.49 -6.92
C ALA A 364 -15.13 10.74 -6.04
N GLY A 365 -14.55 10.58 -4.85
CA GLY A 365 -14.30 11.71 -3.98
C GLY A 365 -13.49 11.34 -2.74
N SER A 366 -13.08 12.37 -2.01
CA SER A 366 -12.33 12.23 -0.78
C SER A 366 -12.71 13.30 0.24
N VAL A 367 -12.43 13.02 1.51
CA VAL A 367 -12.48 13.99 2.60
C VAL A 367 -11.23 13.86 3.42
N VAL A 368 -10.43 14.92 3.48
CA VAL A 368 -9.26 15.04 4.35
C VAL A 368 -9.65 15.89 5.56
N VAL A 369 -9.35 15.43 6.77
CA VAL A 369 -9.57 16.15 8.03
C VAL A 369 -8.31 16.11 8.88
N SER A 370 -8.02 17.20 9.60
CA SER A 370 -6.86 17.28 10.50
C SER A 370 -7.08 16.62 11.87
N ASP A 371 -8.34 16.53 12.32
CA ASP A 371 -8.74 16.05 13.66
C ASP A 371 -10.24 15.64 13.69
N GLU A 372 -10.92 15.77 14.83
CA GLU A 372 -12.32 15.38 15.07
C GLU A 372 -13.33 15.88 14.01
N ALA A 373 -14.02 14.92 13.37
CA ALA A 373 -14.96 15.17 12.28
C ALA A 373 -16.03 14.07 12.14
N SER A 374 -17.20 14.46 11.66
CA SER A 374 -18.27 13.57 11.22
C SER A 374 -18.45 13.66 9.71
N ILE A 375 -18.26 12.55 9.02
CA ILE A 375 -18.31 12.48 7.55
C ILE A 375 -19.36 11.46 7.15
N ASN A 376 -20.39 11.90 6.42
CA ASN A 376 -21.42 11.04 5.86
C ASN A 376 -21.27 11.03 4.34
N VAL A 377 -21.28 9.85 3.75
CA VAL A 377 -21.22 9.66 2.31
C VAL A 377 -22.39 8.79 1.88
N GLU A 378 -23.10 9.17 0.82
CA GLU A 378 -24.24 8.42 0.29
C GLU A 378 -24.34 8.52 -1.23
N VAL A 379 -24.75 7.43 -1.87
CA VAL A 379 -25.24 7.40 -3.25
C VAL A 379 -26.75 7.10 -3.19
N PRO A 380 -27.63 7.88 -3.85
CA PRO A 380 -29.07 7.66 -3.83
C PRO A 380 -29.49 6.23 -4.20
N ASP A 381 -30.46 5.68 -3.47
CA ASP A 381 -31.03 4.33 -3.73
C ASP A 381 -31.80 4.21 -5.06
N ASP A 382 -32.15 5.34 -5.65
CA ASP A 382 -33.12 5.49 -6.73
C ASP A 382 -32.38 5.86 -8.02
N PRO A 383 -32.36 5.01 -9.06
CA PRO A 383 -31.56 5.23 -10.26
C PRO A 383 -31.82 6.57 -10.95
N GLU A 384 -33.06 7.07 -10.95
CA GLU A 384 -33.38 8.39 -11.52
C GLU A 384 -32.69 9.52 -10.72
N ARG A 385 -32.54 9.35 -9.40
CA ARG A 385 -31.81 10.29 -8.53
C ARG A 385 -30.31 10.06 -8.49
N VAL A 386 -29.80 8.88 -8.87
CA VAL A 386 -28.35 8.68 -9.12
C VAL A 386 -27.93 9.48 -10.35
N GLU A 387 -28.72 9.46 -11.42
CA GLU A 387 -28.47 10.29 -12.60
C GLU A 387 -28.63 11.80 -12.35
N GLU A 388 -29.44 12.20 -11.35
CA GLU A 388 -29.68 13.61 -11.02
C GLU A 388 -28.66 14.17 -10.00
N VAL A 389 -28.40 13.45 -8.90
CA VAL A 389 -27.70 13.94 -7.70
C VAL A 389 -26.34 13.26 -7.46
N GLY A 390 -26.10 12.09 -8.08
CA GLY A 390 -24.86 11.32 -7.99
C GLY A 390 -24.36 11.08 -6.56
N LEU A 391 -23.06 11.23 -6.32
CA LEU A 391 -22.47 11.09 -4.99
C LEU A 391 -22.79 12.32 -4.10
N VAL A 392 -23.11 12.08 -2.83
CA VAL A 392 -23.27 13.14 -1.81
C VAL A 392 -22.30 12.91 -0.67
N ILE A 393 -21.62 13.99 -0.25
CA ILE A 393 -20.73 14.03 0.92
C ILE A 393 -21.21 15.14 1.85
N VAL A 394 -21.41 14.82 3.13
CA VAL A 394 -21.77 15.77 4.20
C VAL A 394 -20.70 15.72 5.29
N VAL A 395 -20.10 16.86 5.62
CA VAL A 395 -19.04 17.00 6.61
C VAL A 395 -19.41 18.01 7.68
N GLU A 396 -19.18 17.62 8.94
CA GLU A 396 -19.23 18.47 10.13
C GLU A 396 -17.91 18.30 10.87
N VAL A 397 -17.26 19.39 11.29
CA VAL A 397 -15.96 19.34 11.98
C VAL A 397 -15.95 20.11 13.30
N ALA A 398 -15.06 19.69 14.21
CA ALA A 398 -14.85 20.36 15.49
C ALA A 398 -14.18 21.75 15.32
N GLU A 399 -14.15 22.53 16.41
CA GLU A 399 -13.34 23.76 16.47
C GLU A 399 -11.87 23.44 16.19
N ASP A 400 -11.16 24.37 15.54
CA ASP A 400 -9.75 24.26 15.12
C ASP A 400 -9.41 23.06 14.19
N THR A 401 -10.40 22.31 13.68
CA THR A 401 -10.20 21.26 12.66
C THR A 401 -10.25 21.83 11.25
N GLU A 402 -9.20 21.61 10.46
CA GLU A 402 -9.17 21.87 9.03
C GLU A 402 -9.76 20.67 8.27
N ALA A 403 -10.58 20.94 7.24
CA ALA A 403 -11.15 19.90 6.40
C ALA A 403 -11.34 20.33 4.94
N VAL A 404 -11.09 19.41 4.02
CA VAL A 404 -11.28 19.58 2.59
C VAL A 404 -12.06 18.40 2.02
N VAL A 405 -13.17 18.68 1.34
CA VAL A 405 -13.93 17.71 0.55
C VAL A 405 -13.53 17.83 -0.91
N THR A 406 -13.17 16.72 -1.56
CA THR A 406 -12.94 16.68 -3.00
C THR A 406 -13.98 15.82 -3.69
N MET A 407 -14.52 16.31 -4.81
CA MET A 407 -15.48 15.61 -5.67
C MET A 407 -14.95 15.56 -7.09
N ALA A 408 -14.89 14.35 -7.65
CA ALA A 408 -14.36 14.06 -8.97
C ALA A 408 -15.47 13.59 -9.92
N SER A 409 -15.76 14.42 -10.94
CA SER A 409 -16.69 14.08 -12.03
C SER A 409 -15.95 13.43 -13.21
N ALA A 410 -16.55 13.44 -14.41
CA ALA A 410 -15.84 13.12 -15.64
C ALA A 410 -14.85 14.21 -16.09
N THR A 411 -15.12 15.50 -15.84
CA THR A 411 -14.34 16.64 -16.37
C THR A 411 -13.80 17.58 -15.30
N ASP A 412 -14.42 17.69 -14.14
CA ASP A 412 -13.98 18.62 -13.09
C ASP A 412 -13.72 17.93 -11.74
N ARG A 413 -12.69 18.45 -11.05
CA ARG A 413 -12.26 18.03 -9.71
C ARG A 413 -12.46 19.21 -8.76
N VAL A 414 -13.50 19.16 -7.95
CA VAL A 414 -13.90 20.27 -7.07
C VAL A 414 -13.45 20.00 -5.64
N ARG A 415 -12.56 20.85 -5.12
CA ARG A 415 -12.12 20.90 -3.72
C ARG A 415 -12.93 21.97 -2.98
N VAL A 416 -13.40 21.67 -1.77
CA VAL A 416 -14.24 22.55 -0.95
C VAL A 416 -13.68 22.59 0.47
N GLU A 417 -13.33 23.77 0.96
CA GLU A 417 -12.98 23.97 2.37
C GLU A 417 -14.22 23.85 3.26
N ALA A 418 -14.21 22.91 4.19
CA ALA A 418 -15.23 22.79 5.23
C ALA A 418 -14.72 23.45 6.53
N HIS A 419 -15.61 24.12 7.26
CA HIS A 419 -15.27 24.89 8.46
C HIS A 419 -16.03 24.38 9.68
N ALA A 420 -15.48 24.63 10.86
CA ALA A 420 -16.14 24.41 12.14
C ALA A 420 -17.49 25.16 12.24
N GLU A 421 -18.35 24.67 13.11
CA GLU A 421 -19.68 25.21 13.43
C GLU A 421 -20.77 25.16 12.35
N VAL A 422 -20.46 24.66 11.15
CA VAL A 422 -21.40 24.53 10.03
C VAL A 422 -21.43 23.11 9.49
N THR A 423 -22.52 22.73 8.84
CA THR A 423 -22.62 21.48 8.08
C THR A 423 -22.36 21.80 6.60
N THR A 424 -21.28 21.24 6.04
CA THR A 424 -20.92 21.40 4.62
C THR A 424 -21.41 20.20 3.84
N THR A 425 -22.26 20.42 2.84
CA THR A 425 -22.73 19.36 1.93
C THR A 425 -22.24 19.64 0.52
N VAL A 426 -21.62 18.64 -0.11
CA VAL A 426 -21.21 18.67 -1.51
C VAL A 426 -21.93 17.55 -2.26
N ARG A 427 -22.56 17.88 -3.39
CA ARG A 427 -23.34 16.94 -4.22
C ARG A 427 -22.79 16.93 -5.63
N LEU A 428 -22.52 15.74 -6.17
CA LEU A 428 -22.00 15.53 -7.52
C LEU A 428 -23.16 15.21 -8.46
N ALA A 429 -23.90 16.25 -8.85
CA ALA A 429 -24.91 16.13 -9.89
C ALA A 429 -24.27 15.90 -11.27
N LYS A 430 -25.07 15.41 -12.21
CA LYS A 430 -24.66 15.20 -13.59
C LYS A 430 -24.30 16.50 -14.33
N GLU A 431 -25.01 17.59 -14.04
CA GLU A 431 -24.87 18.87 -14.72
C GLU A 431 -24.13 19.94 -13.86
N SER A 432 -23.89 19.66 -12.56
CA SER A 432 -23.17 20.55 -11.63
C SER A 432 -22.52 19.82 -10.44
N THR A 433 -21.59 20.48 -9.74
CA THR A 433 -21.28 20.16 -8.34
C THR A 433 -21.91 21.26 -7.49
N ASP A 434 -22.81 20.86 -6.59
CA ASP A 434 -23.52 21.79 -5.71
C ASP A 434 -22.88 21.76 -4.33
N VAL A 435 -22.46 22.93 -3.83
CA VAL A 435 -21.97 23.13 -2.47
C VAL A 435 -23.03 23.87 -1.68
N GLU A 436 -23.42 23.34 -0.53
CA GLU A 436 -24.37 23.95 0.40
C GLU A 436 -23.75 23.98 1.80
N VAL A 437 -23.76 25.14 2.46
CA VAL A 437 -23.30 25.27 3.86
C VAL A 437 -24.44 25.86 4.68
N VAL A 438 -24.83 25.12 5.72
CA VAL A 438 -25.88 25.49 6.67
C VAL A 438 -25.31 25.63 8.08
N ASP A 439 -25.87 26.55 8.87
CA ASP A 439 -25.52 26.69 10.27
C ASP A 439 -26.24 25.68 11.18
N LYS A 440 -25.86 25.63 12.46
CA LYS A 440 -26.49 24.79 13.50
C LYS A 440 -28.00 25.06 13.72
N SER A 441 -28.57 26.13 13.15
CA SER A 441 -30.00 26.42 13.19
C SER A 441 -30.76 25.97 11.93
N GLY A 442 -30.03 25.56 10.88
CA GLY A 442 -30.56 25.24 9.56
C GLY A 442 -30.72 26.47 8.66
N GLU A 443 -30.10 27.60 8.98
CA GLU A 443 -30.01 28.76 8.07
C GLU A 443 -28.90 28.51 7.04
N GLN A 444 -29.25 28.62 5.76
CA GLN A 444 -28.31 28.48 4.66
C GLN A 444 -27.41 29.70 4.58
N LEU A 445 -26.12 29.52 4.88
CA LEU A 445 -25.11 30.57 4.84
C LEU A 445 -24.50 30.74 3.45
N MET A 446 -24.38 29.64 2.70
CA MET A 446 -23.78 29.60 1.37
C MET A 446 -24.49 28.56 0.51
N ALA A 447 -24.68 28.88 -0.77
CA ALA A 447 -24.78 27.87 -1.82
C ALA A 447 -23.99 28.30 -3.05
N VAL A 448 -23.28 27.35 -3.65
CA VAL A 448 -22.49 27.52 -4.87
C VAL A 448 -22.86 26.39 -5.81
N GLU A 449 -23.31 26.73 -7.01
CA GLU A 449 -23.56 25.78 -8.12
C GLU A 449 -22.39 25.91 -9.10
N ILE A 450 -21.66 24.81 -9.29
CA ILE A 450 -20.52 24.74 -10.21
C ILE A 450 -20.96 23.94 -11.43
N PRO A 451 -21.35 24.56 -12.55
CA PRO A 451 -21.79 23.84 -13.74
C PRO A 451 -20.63 23.02 -14.31
N ARG A 452 -20.92 21.88 -14.96
CA ARG A 452 -19.88 21.07 -15.59
C ARG A 452 -19.10 21.85 -16.64
N SER A 453 -17.78 21.76 -16.54
CA SER A 453 -16.85 22.20 -17.56
C SER A 453 -16.86 21.25 -18.76
N GLU A 454 -16.72 21.81 -19.97
CA GLU A 454 -16.42 21.02 -21.18
C GLU A 454 -14.95 20.54 -21.18
N ASP A 455 -14.05 21.32 -20.57
CA ASP A 455 -12.62 21.04 -20.45
C ASP A 455 -12.25 20.42 -19.08
N ARG A 456 -11.12 19.71 -19.00
CA ARG A 456 -10.61 19.15 -17.73
C ARG A 456 -10.06 20.26 -16.82
N VAL A 457 -10.69 20.52 -15.68
CA VAL A 457 -10.32 21.60 -14.75
C VAL A 457 -10.33 21.19 -13.27
N ASP A 458 -9.42 21.76 -12.48
CA ASP A 458 -9.45 21.67 -11.02
C ASP A 458 -10.04 22.97 -10.45
N ILE A 459 -10.91 22.86 -9.44
CA ILE A 459 -11.67 24.00 -8.89
C ILE A 459 -11.55 23.96 -7.38
N ALA A 460 -11.25 25.10 -6.75
CA ALA A 460 -11.34 25.26 -5.30
C ALA A 460 -12.47 26.23 -4.91
N VAL A 461 -13.20 25.87 -3.86
CA VAL A 461 -14.20 26.72 -3.20
C VAL A 461 -13.74 26.96 -1.76
N ASN A 462 -13.48 28.22 -1.43
CA ASN A 462 -13.07 28.58 -0.07
C ASN A 462 -14.27 28.70 0.88
N VAL A 463 -14.02 28.87 2.17
CA VAL A 463 -15.07 29.04 3.22
C VAL A 463 -16.02 30.23 3.03
N LYS A 464 -15.82 31.12 2.06
CA LYS A 464 -16.72 32.24 1.70
C LYS A 464 -17.52 31.99 0.42
N GLY A 465 -17.23 30.90 -0.29
CA GLY A 465 -17.79 30.62 -1.61
C GLY A 465 -17.09 31.36 -2.76
N ASP A 466 -15.90 31.93 -2.52
CA ASP A 466 -15.07 32.39 -3.64
C ASP A 466 -14.56 31.15 -4.41
N ILE A 467 -14.69 31.18 -5.74
CA ILE A 467 -14.28 30.09 -6.63
C ILE A 467 -12.96 30.46 -7.30
N GLU A 468 -11.96 29.59 -7.19
CA GLU A 468 -10.71 29.64 -7.96
C GLU A 468 -10.63 28.42 -8.88
N VAL A 469 -10.19 28.63 -10.12
CA VAL A 469 -10.06 27.58 -11.16
C VAL A 469 -8.60 27.46 -11.54
N PHE A 470 -8.11 26.23 -11.60
CA PHE A 470 -6.72 25.87 -11.81
C PHE A 470 -6.59 24.96 -13.04
N GLU A 471 -5.49 25.15 -13.77
CA GLU A 471 -5.02 24.16 -14.74
C GLU A 471 -4.56 22.92 -13.94
N PRO A 472 -5.12 21.71 -14.19
CA PRO A 472 -4.72 20.51 -13.46
C PRO A 472 -3.29 20.10 -13.79
N GLU A 473 -2.64 19.40 -12.86
CA GLU A 473 -1.30 18.86 -13.07
C GLU A 473 -1.27 17.88 -14.27
N THR A 474 -0.19 17.95 -15.03
CA THR A 474 -0.01 17.28 -16.32
C THR A 474 1.43 16.77 -16.44
N ILE A 475 1.62 15.61 -17.06
CA ILE A 475 2.95 15.12 -17.44
C ILE A 475 3.18 15.32 -18.94
N SER A 476 4.44 15.52 -19.32
CA SER A 476 4.85 15.73 -20.71
C SER A 476 4.52 14.53 -21.60
N ALA A 477 4.49 14.77 -22.91
CA ALA A 477 4.32 13.71 -23.90
C ALA A 477 5.48 12.69 -23.83
N GLU A 478 6.68 13.16 -23.53
CA GLU A 478 7.89 12.36 -23.35
C GLU A 478 7.78 11.44 -22.12
N GLU A 479 7.42 11.96 -20.95
CA GLU A 479 7.21 11.16 -19.73
C GLU A 479 6.07 10.16 -19.88
N ARG A 480 5.00 10.54 -20.59
CA ARG A 480 3.89 9.65 -20.95
C ARG A 480 4.35 8.48 -21.82
N ILE A 481 5.14 8.75 -22.87
CA ILE A 481 5.68 7.71 -23.75
C ILE A 481 6.61 6.78 -22.96
N GLU A 482 7.51 7.33 -22.15
CA GLU A 482 8.42 6.55 -21.30
C GLU A 482 7.65 5.65 -20.31
N ALA A 483 6.57 6.16 -19.71
CA ALA A 483 5.68 5.39 -18.84
C ALA A 483 5.02 4.21 -19.58
N VAL A 484 4.50 4.45 -20.79
CA VAL A 484 3.90 3.38 -21.62
C VAL A 484 4.95 2.34 -22.02
N GLU A 485 6.17 2.73 -22.40
CA GLU A 485 7.25 1.78 -22.69
C GLU A 485 7.63 0.94 -21.46
N LYS A 486 7.67 1.57 -20.28
CA LYS A 486 7.95 0.91 -18.99
C LYS A 486 6.84 -0.03 -18.51
N SER A 487 5.59 0.12 -18.98
CA SER A 487 4.47 -0.77 -18.61
C SER A 487 4.75 -2.26 -18.86
N THR A 488 5.55 -2.55 -19.88
CA THR A 488 5.92 -3.92 -20.29
C THR A 488 6.86 -4.65 -19.32
N LYS A 489 7.37 -3.97 -18.28
CA LYS A 489 8.47 -4.44 -17.40
C LYS A 489 8.14 -4.37 -15.90
N LEU A 490 6.86 -4.37 -15.52
CA LEU A 490 6.48 -4.19 -14.11
C LEU A 490 7.04 -5.30 -13.20
N LEU A 491 6.82 -6.55 -13.62
CA LEU A 491 7.51 -7.74 -13.16
C LEU A 491 8.57 -8.10 -14.20
N ILE A 492 9.76 -8.51 -13.75
CA ILE A 492 10.86 -8.91 -14.61
C ILE A 492 10.60 -10.34 -15.06
N ALA A 493 9.65 -10.54 -15.99
CA ALA A 493 9.35 -11.87 -16.52
C ALA A 493 10.40 -12.31 -17.55
N ASP A 494 11.00 -13.49 -17.34
CA ASP A 494 11.75 -14.20 -18.38
C ASP A 494 10.81 -14.64 -19.51
N ASP A 495 11.05 -14.14 -20.72
CA ASP A 495 10.51 -14.60 -22.01
C ASP A 495 8.96 -14.56 -22.18
N VAL A 496 8.41 -13.37 -22.49
CA VAL A 496 7.05 -13.26 -23.05
C VAL A 496 6.98 -12.28 -24.23
N GLU A 497 7.16 -12.81 -25.45
CA GLU A 497 6.97 -12.16 -26.76
C GLU A 497 5.50 -11.74 -27.05
N ALA A 498 4.65 -11.66 -26.02
CA ALA A 498 3.19 -11.51 -26.09
C ALA A 498 2.64 -10.53 -25.02
N ARG A 499 3.36 -9.44 -24.72
CA ARG A 499 2.95 -8.39 -23.76
C ARG A 499 3.03 -6.99 -24.36
N THR A 500 2.20 -6.71 -25.36
CA THR A 500 1.92 -5.35 -25.82
C THR A 500 0.51 -4.94 -25.40
N VAL A 501 0.40 -3.88 -24.60
CA VAL A 501 -0.79 -3.02 -24.61
C VAL A 501 -0.96 -2.53 -26.06
N GLU A 502 -2.20 -2.50 -26.59
CA GLU A 502 -2.42 -2.02 -27.97
C GLU A 502 -2.09 -0.52 -28.08
N VAL A 503 -0.84 -0.22 -28.48
CA VAL A 503 -0.44 1.11 -28.91
C VAL A 503 -1.24 1.46 -30.16
N THR A 504 -2.07 2.49 -30.07
CA THR A 504 -2.69 3.08 -31.26
C THR A 504 -1.57 3.72 -32.08
N ALA A 505 -1.08 3.02 -33.11
CA ALA A 505 0.04 3.45 -33.94
C ALA A 505 -0.32 4.68 -34.78
N ALA A 506 -0.28 5.87 -34.18
CA ALA A 506 -0.33 7.15 -34.86
C ALA A 506 1.01 7.41 -35.55
N LEU A 507 0.95 7.71 -36.86
CA LEU A 507 2.13 8.01 -37.67
C LEU A 507 2.81 9.30 -37.20
N ILE A 508 3.87 9.18 -36.40
CA ILE A 508 4.91 10.19 -36.32
C ILE A 508 5.90 9.91 -37.45
N ASP A 509 5.60 10.43 -38.63
CA ASP A 509 6.64 10.66 -39.64
C ASP A 509 7.69 11.57 -38.98
N LYS A 510 8.94 11.11 -38.89
CA LYS A 510 10.01 11.90 -38.26
C LYS A 510 10.07 13.27 -38.92
N VAL A 511 9.82 14.32 -38.13
CA VAL A 511 9.91 15.70 -38.62
C VAL A 511 11.35 15.95 -39.03
N ASP A 512 11.58 16.04 -40.33
CA ASP A 512 12.83 16.50 -40.93
C ASP A 512 13.02 17.98 -40.56
N GLU A 513 13.79 18.24 -39.50
CA GLU A 513 14.05 19.56 -38.94
C GLU A 513 14.64 20.56 -39.97
N THR A 514 15.08 20.09 -41.14
CA THR A 514 15.67 20.94 -42.19
C THR A 514 14.67 21.70 -43.06
N LYS A 515 13.35 21.62 -42.81
CA LYS A 515 12.31 22.25 -43.66
C LYS A 515 11.35 23.26 -43.01
N LEU A 516 11.66 23.77 -41.81
CA LEU A 516 10.93 24.90 -41.23
C LEU A 516 11.21 26.22 -41.99
N ARG A 517 10.41 26.49 -43.03
CA ARG A 517 10.19 27.86 -43.55
C ARG A 517 8.91 28.41 -42.96
N VAL A 518 9.05 29.50 -42.21
CA VAL A 518 7.93 30.30 -41.69
C VAL A 518 7.04 30.77 -42.86
N LEU A 519 5.76 30.41 -42.82
CA LEU A 519 4.71 31.03 -43.60
C LEU A 519 3.77 31.79 -42.65
N SER A 520 3.39 33.00 -43.05
CA SER A 520 2.60 33.92 -42.24
C SER A 520 1.10 33.61 -42.27
N VAL A 521 0.39 34.15 -41.29
CA VAL A 521 -0.99 33.86 -40.84
C VAL A 521 -2.12 33.96 -41.90
N ASP A 522 -1.85 34.36 -43.15
CA ASP A 522 -2.87 34.64 -44.17
C ASP A 522 -3.23 33.48 -45.12
N GLU A 523 -2.69 32.27 -44.95
CA GLU A 523 -2.98 31.11 -45.83
C GLU A 523 -3.73 29.93 -45.14
N ALA A 524 -4.22 30.12 -43.91
CA ALA A 524 -4.96 29.09 -43.17
C ALA A 524 -6.42 28.86 -43.64
N GLU A 525 -6.94 29.64 -44.59
CA GLU A 525 -8.28 29.45 -45.16
C GLU A 525 -8.24 28.82 -46.57
N LYS A 526 -8.13 27.47 -46.64
CA LYS A 526 -8.83 26.62 -47.62
C LYS A 526 -8.53 25.10 -47.54
N THR A 527 -9.60 24.33 -47.77
CA THR A 527 -9.66 22.93 -48.28
C THR A 527 -9.52 21.76 -47.31
N PHE A 528 -10.68 21.32 -46.79
CA PHE A 528 -10.96 19.89 -46.58
C PHE A 528 -11.28 19.22 -47.94
N THR A 529 -10.62 18.12 -48.34
CA THR A 529 -11.25 17.01 -49.11
C THR A 529 -10.38 15.74 -49.26
N THR A 530 -10.92 14.62 -48.75
CA THR A 530 -10.90 13.21 -49.22
C THR A 530 -9.92 12.74 -50.34
N THR A 531 -9.26 11.57 -50.18
CA THR A 531 -9.48 10.27 -50.92
C THR A 531 -8.33 9.24 -50.70
N VAL A 532 -8.58 7.96 -51.01
CA VAL A 532 -7.90 6.70 -50.61
C VAL A 532 -7.22 5.95 -51.80
N LEU A 533 -6.30 4.99 -51.51
CA LEU A 533 -5.55 4.02 -52.39
C LEU A 533 -4.30 4.60 -53.14
N ASP A 534 -3.19 3.87 -53.40
CA ASP A 534 -3.04 2.44 -53.77
C ASP A 534 -1.57 1.88 -53.69
N LYS A 535 -1.39 0.53 -53.67
CA LYS A 535 -0.20 -0.32 -54.05
C LYS A 535 1.12 -0.49 -53.21
N ILE A 536 1.18 -1.59 -52.45
CA ILE A 536 1.96 -2.85 -52.66
C ILE A 536 3.31 -2.83 -53.46
N ALA A 537 4.43 -3.34 -52.89
CA ALA A 537 5.15 -4.59 -53.33
C ALA A 537 6.60 -4.82 -52.81
N PHE A 538 6.88 -6.06 -52.31
CA PHE A 538 8.17 -6.81 -52.33
C PHE A 538 9.38 -6.28 -51.51
N ASP A 539 10.33 -7.10 -51.00
CA ASP A 539 10.59 -8.56 -51.12
C ASP A 539 11.19 -9.13 -49.81
N SER A 540 11.24 -10.45 -49.65
CA SER A 540 11.81 -11.15 -48.49
C SER A 540 12.66 -12.37 -48.88
N ARG A 541 13.89 -12.49 -48.34
CA ARG A 541 14.64 -13.78 -48.32
C ARG A 541 15.92 -13.82 -47.46
N GLU A 542 15.95 -14.79 -46.53
CA GLU A 542 17.00 -15.81 -46.27
C GLU A 542 18.51 -15.40 -46.17
N LYS A 543 19.38 -15.97 -45.30
CA LYS A 543 19.30 -17.20 -44.47
C LYS A 543 20.45 -17.30 -43.43
N SER A 544 20.13 -17.89 -42.26
CA SER A 544 20.91 -18.82 -41.42
C SER A 544 22.45 -18.92 -41.47
N GLY A 545 23.08 -18.99 -40.29
CA GLY A 545 24.34 -19.72 -40.07
C GLY A 545 24.92 -19.54 -38.67
N GLY A 546 25.00 -20.61 -37.86
CA GLY A 546 25.60 -20.58 -36.51
C GLY A 546 26.93 -21.32 -36.43
N SER A 547 27.76 -20.98 -35.44
CA SER A 547 28.91 -21.77 -34.97
C SER A 547 29.34 -21.32 -33.57
N GLU A 548 29.62 -22.27 -32.66
CA GLU A 548 30.41 -22.01 -31.46
C GLU A 548 31.87 -21.72 -31.85
N LYS A 549 32.53 -20.77 -31.16
CA LYS A 549 33.79 -21.01 -30.42
C LYS A 549 34.31 -19.79 -29.67
N THR A 550 35.00 -20.07 -28.56
CA THR A 550 35.74 -19.11 -27.74
C THR A 550 37.04 -18.61 -28.41
N THR A 551 37.25 -17.30 -28.37
CA THR A 551 38.55 -16.61 -28.36
C THR A 551 38.36 -15.21 -27.81
N ASP A 552 39.24 -14.75 -26.91
CA ASP A 552 39.38 -13.32 -26.62
C ASP A 552 39.64 -12.60 -27.95
N THR A 553 38.67 -11.78 -28.36
CA THR A 553 38.71 -11.09 -29.64
C THR A 553 38.86 -9.62 -29.32
N VAL A 554 40.11 -9.12 -29.44
CA VAL A 554 40.38 -7.69 -29.37
C VAL A 554 39.66 -7.03 -30.53
N GLU A 555 38.62 -6.28 -30.21
CA GLU A 555 37.86 -5.50 -31.19
C GLU A 555 38.63 -4.20 -31.44
N ARG A 556 38.82 -3.84 -32.71
CA ARG A 556 39.61 -2.67 -33.10
C ARG A 556 38.70 -1.60 -33.67
N ILE A 557 38.68 -0.43 -33.05
CA ILE A 557 37.91 0.72 -33.50
C ILE A 557 38.87 1.81 -34.00
N THR A 558 38.58 2.36 -35.17
CA THR A 558 39.38 3.40 -35.82
C THR A 558 38.73 4.78 -35.67
N GLU A 559 39.50 5.86 -35.83
CA GLU A 559 39.01 7.22 -35.60
C GLU A 559 37.78 7.60 -36.45
N ASP A 560 37.72 7.14 -37.71
CA ASP A 560 36.59 7.36 -38.64
C ASP A 560 35.27 6.73 -38.11
N GLU A 561 35.37 5.73 -37.23
CA GLU A 561 34.25 5.03 -36.63
C GLU A 561 33.77 5.70 -35.34
N VAL A 562 34.54 6.61 -34.71
CA VAL A 562 34.16 7.30 -33.45
C VAL A 562 33.74 8.74 -33.72
N ALA A 563 32.42 8.98 -33.62
CA ALA A 563 31.82 10.30 -33.78
C ALA A 563 32.08 11.21 -32.57
N THR A 564 31.80 10.72 -31.36
CA THR A 564 31.90 11.47 -30.10
C THR A 564 32.37 10.55 -28.98
N ILE A 565 33.06 11.10 -27.97
CA ILE A 565 33.42 10.43 -26.72
C ILE A 565 32.76 11.20 -25.58
N GLU A 566 32.00 10.51 -24.73
CA GLU A 566 31.39 11.07 -23.53
C GLU A 566 32.04 10.41 -22.31
N VAL A 567 32.73 11.18 -21.47
CA VAL A 567 33.51 10.68 -20.32
C VAL A 567 32.78 10.98 -19.02
N ASP A 568 32.58 9.97 -18.19
CA ASP A 568 32.06 10.12 -16.83
C ASP A 568 33.19 9.93 -15.80
N GLU A 569 33.70 11.06 -15.29
CA GLU A 569 34.73 11.10 -14.25
C GLU A 569 34.26 10.52 -12.90
N SER A 570 32.95 10.35 -12.68
CA SER A 570 32.39 9.83 -11.43
C SER A 570 32.35 8.30 -11.36
N THR A 571 32.17 7.63 -12.51
CA THR A 571 32.15 6.16 -12.64
C THR A 571 33.45 5.58 -13.23
N GLN A 572 34.35 6.45 -13.71
CA GLN A 572 35.57 6.08 -14.44
C GLN A 572 35.30 5.26 -15.72
N SER A 573 34.16 5.53 -16.39
CA SER A 573 33.83 4.98 -17.71
C SER A 573 33.71 6.09 -18.77
N ALA A 574 33.70 5.69 -20.04
CA ALA A 574 33.37 6.55 -21.15
C ALA A 574 32.49 5.80 -22.16
N THR A 575 31.58 6.51 -22.81
CA THR A 575 30.80 6.02 -23.94
C THR A 575 31.42 6.51 -25.25
N LEU A 576 31.80 5.57 -26.12
CA LEU A 576 32.13 5.83 -27.51
C LEU A 576 30.83 5.83 -28.32
N LEU A 577 30.44 6.99 -28.85
CA LEU A 577 29.40 7.09 -29.86
C LEU A 577 30.01 6.82 -31.24
N LEU A 578 29.57 5.75 -31.89
CA LEU A 578 30.08 5.37 -33.20
C LEU A 578 29.33 6.09 -34.33
N SER A 579 30.00 6.25 -35.47
CA SER A 579 29.50 6.94 -36.68
C SER A 579 28.26 6.28 -37.31
N ASP A 580 27.94 5.03 -36.94
CA ASP A 580 26.73 4.30 -37.35
C ASP A 580 25.55 4.47 -36.37
N GLY A 581 25.76 5.16 -35.24
CA GLY A 581 24.78 5.34 -34.16
C GLY A 581 24.89 4.32 -33.02
N SER A 582 25.77 3.33 -33.12
CA SER A 582 26.05 2.38 -32.03
C SER A 582 26.73 3.08 -30.85
N LYS A 583 26.53 2.57 -29.63
CA LYS A 583 27.22 3.03 -28.42
C LYS A 583 28.04 1.89 -27.82
N VAL A 584 29.28 2.17 -27.46
CA VAL A 584 30.17 1.22 -26.77
C VAL A 584 30.66 1.85 -25.48
N GLU A 585 30.26 1.30 -24.34
CA GLU A 585 30.77 1.72 -23.03
C GLU A 585 32.11 1.03 -22.74
N VAL A 586 33.10 1.81 -22.31
CA VAL A 586 34.47 1.38 -22.01
C VAL A 586 34.95 1.95 -20.68
N ARG A 587 35.84 1.21 -20.02
CA ARG A 587 36.55 1.61 -18.80
C ARG A 587 38.02 1.25 -18.90
N ILE A 588 38.89 1.88 -18.10
CA ILE A 588 40.30 1.49 -18.04
C ILE A 588 40.47 0.26 -17.11
N GLY A 589 41.09 -0.80 -17.63
CA GLY A 589 41.52 -1.98 -16.88
C GLY A 589 42.82 -1.75 -16.10
N GLU A 590 43.19 -2.68 -15.21
CA GLU A 590 44.32 -2.52 -14.28
C GLU A 590 45.67 -2.22 -14.96
N ASP A 591 45.88 -2.70 -16.19
CA ASP A 591 47.09 -2.50 -16.99
C ASP A 591 47.05 -1.26 -17.92
N GLY A 592 45.98 -0.45 -17.86
CA GLY A 592 45.84 0.77 -18.67
C GLY A 592 45.15 0.57 -20.03
N GLU A 593 44.62 -0.62 -20.30
CA GLU A 593 43.87 -0.95 -21.51
C GLU A 593 42.38 -0.56 -21.41
N LEU A 594 41.73 -0.29 -22.54
CA LEU A 594 40.28 -0.06 -22.57
C LEU A 594 39.55 -1.40 -22.60
N VAL A 595 38.55 -1.57 -21.74
CA VAL A 595 37.76 -2.79 -21.61
C VAL A 595 36.28 -2.44 -21.67
N THR A 596 35.50 -3.18 -22.45
CA THR A 596 34.05 -3.01 -22.58
C THR A 596 33.29 -3.52 -21.33
N SER A 597 32.01 -3.17 -21.23
CA SER A 597 31.13 -3.65 -20.15
C SER A 597 31.01 -5.18 -20.08
N ASP A 598 31.07 -5.87 -21.23
CA ASP A 598 31.10 -7.34 -21.32
C ASP A 598 32.51 -7.96 -21.16
N GLY A 599 33.52 -7.16 -20.79
CA GLY A 599 34.84 -7.63 -20.40
C GLY A 599 35.85 -7.87 -21.53
N ARG A 600 35.58 -7.38 -22.74
CA ARG A 600 36.50 -7.51 -23.89
C ARG A 600 37.47 -6.33 -23.96
N THR A 601 38.76 -6.61 -24.17
CA THR A 601 39.78 -5.57 -24.38
C THR A 601 39.63 -4.95 -25.77
N LEU A 602 39.70 -3.62 -25.85
CA LEU A 602 39.44 -2.81 -27.04
C LEU A 602 40.71 -2.05 -27.47
N GLU A 603 41.14 -2.22 -28.72
CA GLU A 603 42.22 -1.39 -29.30
C GLU A 603 41.59 -0.23 -30.10
N VAL A 604 41.74 1.00 -29.60
CA VAL A 604 41.24 2.21 -30.28
C VAL A 604 42.40 3.04 -30.83
N GLU A 605 42.33 3.41 -32.10
CA GLU A 605 43.35 4.21 -32.78
C GLU A 605 42.79 5.59 -33.13
N LEU A 606 43.09 6.59 -32.27
CA LEU A 606 42.50 7.93 -32.29
C LEU A 606 43.54 9.04 -32.50
N GLU A 607 43.09 10.18 -33.03
CA GLU A 607 43.88 11.42 -33.05
C GLU A 607 44.14 11.97 -31.61
N PRO A 608 45.26 12.66 -31.37
CA PRO A 608 45.75 12.96 -30.01
C PRO A 608 44.83 13.79 -29.11
N GLU A 609 43.88 14.56 -29.69
CA GLU A 609 42.93 15.34 -28.88
C GLU A 609 41.76 14.47 -28.36
N LYS A 610 41.28 13.49 -29.15
CA LYS A 610 40.31 12.48 -28.69
C LYS A 610 40.97 11.49 -27.70
N GLN A 611 42.24 11.13 -27.94
CA GLN A 611 42.97 10.24 -27.03
C GLN A 611 43.11 10.85 -25.61
N LYS A 612 43.40 12.16 -25.50
CA LYS A 612 43.43 12.87 -24.21
C LYS A 612 42.11 12.84 -23.44
N GLU A 613 40.99 12.66 -24.13
CA GLU A 613 39.67 12.59 -23.52
C GLU A 613 39.55 11.29 -22.71
N LEU A 614 39.97 10.16 -23.30
CA LEU A 614 40.08 8.86 -22.64
C LEU A 614 41.20 8.81 -21.58
N GLU A 615 42.31 9.55 -21.77
CA GLU A 615 43.38 9.64 -20.76
C GLU A 615 42.91 10.25 -19.42
N ARG A 616 41.76 10.94 -19.37
CA ARG A 616 41.15 11.39 -18.10
C ARG A 616 40.67 10.25 -17.21
N LEU A 617 40.49 9.06 -17.77
CA LEU A 617 40.14 7.86 -17.01
C LEU A 617 41.32 7.26 -16.23
N ASP A 618 42.58 7.63 -16.51
CA ASP A 618 43.73 7.13 -15.75
C ASP A 618 43.70 7.71 -14.32
N PRO A 619 43.58 6.88 -13.26
CA PRO A 619 43.55 7.36 -11.88
C PRO A 619 44.72 8.29 -11.50
N LYS A 620 45.88 8.17 -12.17
CA LYS A 620 47.07 9.00 -11.91
C LYS A 620 46.96 10.42 -12.47
N GLN A 621 46.13 10.64 -13.50
CA GLN A 621 45.83 11.99 -14.00
C GLN A 621 44.80 12.68 -13.12
N VAL A 622 43.77 11.94 -12.67
CA VAL A 622 42.70 12.46 -11.79
C VAL A 622 43.26 13.02 -10.48
N GLU A 623 44.21 12.33 -9.83
CA GLU A 623 44.88 12.85 -8.62
C GLU A 623 45.68 14.14 -8.88
N ALA A 624 46.26 14.31 -10.07
CA ALA A 624 47.06 15.49 -10.41
C ALA A 624 46.18 16.74 -10.64
N ASP A 625 45.05 16.59 -11.34
CA ASP A 625 44.11 17.69 -11.59
C ASP A 625 43.33 18.08 -10.32
N GLN A 626 43.05 17.13 -9.43
CA GLN A 626 42.42 17.44 -8.14
C GLN A 626 43.35 18.27 -7.24
N ALA A 627 44.65 17.93 -7.19
CA ALA A 627 45.66 18.72 -6.46
C ALA A 627 45.81 20.16 -6.99
N LEU A 628 45.55 20.41 -8.28
CA LEU A 628 45.53 21.75 -8.88
C LEU A 628 44.26 22.54 -8.50
N LYS A 629 43.10 21.89 -8.42
CA LYS A 629 41.83 22.51 -7.99
C LYS A 629 41.88 22.94 -6.51
N ASP A 630 42.49 22.14 -5.64
CA ASP A 630 42.58 22.45 -4.20
C ASP A 630 43.47 23.66 -3.88
N ILE A 631 44.56 23.85 -4.63
CA ILE A 631 45.39 25.07 -4.50
C ILE A 631 44.56 26.31 -4.81
N ALA A 632 43.77 26.29 -5.90
CA ALA A 632 42.95 27.43 -6.33
C ALA A 632 41.74 27.73 -5.42
N SER A 633 41.22 26.74 -4.69
CA SER A 633 40.10 26.95 -3.76
C SER A 633 40.53 27.67 -2.47
N SER A 634 41.78 27.44 -2.02
CA SER A 634 42.31 27.99 -0.78
C SER A 634 42.47 29.51 -0.78
N ASP A 635 42.79 30.11 -1.93
CA ASP A 635 43.00 31.56 -2.10
C ASP A 635 41.70 32.39 -2.12
N ARG A 636 40.52 31.76 -2.21
CA ARG A 636 39.24 32.47 -2.45
C ARG A 636 38.43 32.82 -1.20
N LYS A 637 38.89 32.48 0.02
CA LYS A 637 38.09 32.58 1.26
C LYS A 637 38.67 33.53 2.34
N LEU A 638 39.26 34.66 1.94
CA LEU A 638 39.70 35.76 2.83
C LEU A 638 39.66 37.11 2.09
N GLY A 639 38.80 38.08 2.49
CA GLY A 639 38.85 39.42 1.83
C GLY A 639 37.73 40.45 2.03
N ARG A 640 37.35 40.82 3.27
CA ARG A 640 36.81 42.15 3.68
C ARG A 640 36.50 42.09 5.18
N THR A 641 36.93 42.99 6.06
CA THR A 641 37.05 44.46 5.96
C THR A 641 38.25 45.02 6.73
N ASP A 642 38.55 46.31 6.51
CA ASP A 642 39.76 46.99 6.99
C ASP A 642 39.80 47.41 8.47
N ASP A 643 41.05 47.51 8.93
CA ASP A 643 41.67 48.63 9.66
C ASP A 643 41.93 48.61 11.19
N SER A 644 43.09 49.19 11.51
CA SER A 644 43.55 49.73 12.80
C SER A 644 44.38 48.87 13.79
N THR A 645 45.70 49.07 13.68
CA THR A 645 46.71 49.20 14.78
C THR A 645 47.34 47.99 15.52
N LYS A 646 48.53 47.61 15.03
CA LYS A 646 49.85 47.52 15.72
C LYS A 646 50.06 46.54 16.94
N PRO A 647 51.32 46.12 17.23
CA PRO A 647 51.58 44.70 17.44
C PRO A 647 52.36 44.34 18.72
N THR A 648 52.29 43.07 19.13
CA THR A 648 53.38 42.41 19.88
C THR A 648 53.43 40.91 19.65
N ASP A 649 54.65 40.41 19.53
CA ASP A 649 55.12 39.02 19.32
C ASP A 649 55.94 38.61 20.58
N PRO A 650 56.50 37.39 20.76
CA PRO A 650 56.06 36.01 20.49
C PRO A 650 55.97 35.15 21.79
N SER A 651 55.68 33.84 21.60
CA SER A 651 56.23 32.69 22.38
C SER A 651 55.46 32.13 23.60
N ARG A 652 54.91 30.91 23.48
CA ARG A 652 55.52 29.64 23.97
C ARG A 652 54.54 28.43 23.99
N LYS A 653 54.99 27.31 23.40
CA LYS A 653 54.61 25.91 23.73
C LYS A 653 55.12 25.53 25.14
N PRO A 654 54.82 24.34 25.73
CA PRO A 654 53.72 23.38 25.55
C PRO A 654 53.06 22.98 26.90
N THR A 655 52.26 21.89 26.89
CA THR A 655 52.33 20.67 27.75
C THR A 655 51.03 20.29 28.49
N GLU A 656 50.63 19.02 28.30
CA GLU A 656 49.77 18.19 29.16
C GLU A 656 50.48 17.87 30.53
N PRO A 657 50.03 16.97 31.47
CA PRO A 657 48.91 16.02 31.41
C PRO A 657 48.07 15.77 32.71
N SER A 658 47.03 14.96 32.54
CA SER A 658 46.43 13.95 33.44
C SER A 658 46.72 13.95 34.96
N THR A 659 45.67 13.82 35.81
CA THR A 659 45.50 12.67 36.74
C THR A 659 44.18 12.67 37.56
N LYS A 660 43.61 11.47 37.73
CA LYS A 660 42.62 11.00 38.77
C LYS A 660 43.38 10.92 40.15
N PRO A 661 42.80 10.88 41.40
CA PRO A 661 41.63 10.05 41.77
C PRO A 661 40.77 10.35 43.06
N THR A 662 39.77 9.47 43.26
CA THR A 662 39.15 8.96 44.54
C THR A 662 38.00 9.70 45.26
N ASP A 663 37.01 8.90 45.67
CA ASP A 663 35.84 9.14 46.56
C ASP A 663 36.21 9.02 48.06
N PRO A 664 35.46 9.66 48.99
CA PRO A 664 34.79 8.85 50.02
C PRO A 664 33.39 9.33 50.48
N SER A 665 32.63 8.38 51.05
CA SER A 665 31.18 8.47 51.30
C SER A 665 30.69 9.03 52.65
N ARG A 666 29.35 9.26 52.73
CA ARG A 666 28.40 9.35 53.90
C ARG A 666 27.99 10.71 54.54
N LYS A 667 26.70 11.06 54.30
CA LYS A 667 25.58 11.52 55.20
C LYS A 667 25.79 12.62 56.26
N PRO A 668 24.75 13.48 56.46
CA PRO A 668 24.02 13.51 57.75
C PRO A 668 22.48 13.58 57.63
N THR A 669 21.77 13.73 58.77
CA THR A 669 20.28 13.73 58.90
C THR A 669 19.82 14.95 59.73
N GLU A 670 18.51 15.26 59.71
CA GLU A 670 17.76 16.40 60.30
C GLU A 670 18.00 16.77 61.79
N PRO A 671 17.37 17.87 62.27
CA PRO A 671 16.57 17.77 63.51
C PRO A 671 15.25 18.59 63.61
N SER A 672 14.13 17.88 63.84
CA SER A 672 13.16 17.98 64.97
C SER A 672 12.66 19.33 65.55
N THR A 673 11.38 19.39 65.95
CA THR A 673 10.97 19.68 67.36
C THR A 673 9.48 19.36 67.70
N LYS A 674 9.24 18.82 68.91
CA LYS A 674 7.95 18.71 69.63
C LYS A 674 8.24 18.65 71.14
N PRO A 675 7.43 19.26 72.05
CA PRO A 675 6.64 18.50 73.06
C PRO A 675 5.27 19.19 73.41
N THR A 676 4.10 18.54 73.56
CA THR A 676 3.56 17.57 74.56
C THR A 676 3.09 18.17 75.93
N ASP A 677 1.85 17.80 76.36
CA ASP A 677 1.19 17.90 77.71
C ASP A 677 0.55 19.24 78.21
N PRO A 678 -0.38 19.25 79.22
CA PRO A 678 -1.65 18.48 79.32
C PRO A 678 -2.87 19.19 80.00
N ALA A 679 -4.07 18.58 79.89
CA ALA A 679 -5.25 18.58 80.81
C ALA A 679 -5.97 19.87 81.30
N THR A 680 -7.30 19.98 81.04
CA THR A 680 -8.47 20.12 81.98
C THR A 680 -9.73 20.63 81.22
N GLY A 681 -10.93 20.06 81.45
CA GLY A 681 -12.21 20.39 80.74
C GLY A 681 -13.12 21.43 81.47
N PRO A 682 -14.47 21.50 81.24
CA PRO A 682 -15.34 20.58 80.48
C PRO A 682 -16.51 21.21 79.63
N GLN A 683 -17.37 20.33 79.05
CA GLN A 683 -18.74 20.55 78.49
C GLN A 683 -18.89 21.43 77.22
N GLN A 684 -19.79 21.23 76.25
CA GLN A 684 -20.66 20.13 75.72
C GLN A 684 -21.12 20.64 74.31
N ASP A 685 -21.72 19.93 73.33
CA ASP A 685 -22.33 18.60 73.15
C ASP A 685 -22.41 18.32 71.60
N THR A 686 -22.84 17.20 71.01
CA THR A 686 -23.30 15.86 71.47
C THR A 686 -22.89 14.80 70.42
N ALA A 687 -22.43 13.64 70.89
CA ALA A 687 -22.57 12.28 70.32
C ALA A 687 -21.91 11.90 68.97
N ASP A 688 -21.45 10.64 68.90
CA ASP A 688 -20.38 10.15 68.03
C ASP A 688 -20.75 8.91 67.16
N LYS A 689 -19.80 8.48 66.32
CA LYS A 689 -19.87 7.43 65.28
C LYS A 689 -19.97 5.95 65.73
N LYS A 690 -20.57 5.11 64.84
CA LYS A 690 -20.26 3.68 64.49
C LYS A 690 -20.38 2.60 65.61
N PRO A 691 -20.27 1.27 65.30
CA PRO A 691 -20.62 0.48 64.10
C PRO A 691 -21.42 -0.83 64.42
N GLU A 692 -21.56 -1.71 63.41
CA GLU A 692 -21.74 -3.19 63.46
C GLU A 692 -23.13 -3.86 63.58
N PHE A 693 -23.32 -4.83 62.65
CA PHE A 693 -24.06 -6.10 62.68
C PHE A 693 -25.62 -6.22 62.76
N SER A 694 -26.14 -6.91 61.72
CA SER A 694 -27.19 -7.95 61.67
C SER A 694 -28.70 -7.69 61.86
N ASP A 695 -29.42 -8.34 60.93
CA ASP A 695 -30.69 -9.08 61.03
C ASP A 695 -32.08 -8.44 60.75
N ASP A 696 -32.85 -9.25 60.01
CA ASP A 696 -34.24 -9.10 59.56
C ASP A 696 -35.27 -8.91 60.69
N SER A 697 -36.32 -8.09 60.42
CA SER A 697 -37.69 -8.63 60.20
C SER A 697 -38.80 -7.57 60.16
N ALA A 698 -39.69 -7.78 59.18
CA ALA A 698 -41.11 -7.40 59.05
C ALA A 698 -41.85 -6.55 60.12
N SER A 699 -42.69 -5.60 59.65
CA SER A 699 -44.16 -5.69 59.82
C SER A 699 -44.99 -4.61 59.05
N ASP A 700 -46.07 -5.06 58.41
CA ASP A 700 -47.40 -4.42 58.19
C ASP A 700 -47.60 -3.03 57.54
N ALA A 701 -47.92 -3.07 56.23
CA ALA A 701 -49.29 -3.01 55.66
C ALA A 701 -50.27 -1.82 55.86
N THR A 702 -51.14 -1.68 54.83
CA THR A 702 -52.33 -0.80 54.64
C THR A 702 -52.02 0.63 54.15
N ASP A 703 -52.80 1.26 53.26
CA ASP A 703 -54.15 0.96 52.73
C ASP A 703 -54.39 1.57 51.32
N SER A 704 -55.27 0.96 50.51
CA SER A 704 -56.14 1.59 49.47
C SER A 704 -55.50 2.32 48.25
N LYS A 705 -56.22 2.65 47.15
CA LYS A 705 -57.26 1.98 46.32
C LYS A 705 -57.52 2.84 45.06
N ASP A 706 -58.16 2.24 44.04
CA ASP A 706 -58.85 2.90 42.89
C ASP A 706 -58.01 3.74 41.90
N ALA A 707 -58.39 3.89 40.61
CA ALA A 707 -59.26 3.05 39.76
C ALA A 707 -59.06 3.40 38.26
N THR A 708 -59.22 2.40 37.40
CA THR A 708 -59.31 2.52 35.92
C THR A 708 -60.76 2.76 35.44
N SER A 709 -60.91 3.33 34.23
CA SER A 709 -62.11 3.16 33.37
C SER A 709 -61.76 3.56 31.91
N LYS A 710 -62.28 2.92 30.83
CA LYS A 710 -63.19 1.77 30.70
C LYS A 710 -63.25 1.19 29.25
N SER A 711 -63.51 -0.13 29.14
CA SER A 711 -64.39 -0.86 28.16
C SER A 711 -64.11 -0.76 26.63
N GLU A 712 -64.38 -1.75 25.74
CA GLU A 712 -64.78 -3.20 25.74
C GLU A 712 -64.50 -3.75 24.30
N ARG A 713 -64.36 -5.06 23.99
CA ARG A 713 -65.45 -6.08 23.91
C ARG A 713 -64.95 -7.49 23.42
N ASN A 714 -65.49 -8.57 24.03
CA ASN A 714 -65.65 -10.00 23.61
C ASN A 714 -64.44 -10.86 23.14
N GLU A 715 -64.06 -11.97 23.80
CA GLU A 715 -64.67 -13.34 23.90
C GLU A 715 -64.38 -14.27 22.68
N LYS A 716 -64.12 -15.60 22.78
CA LYS A 716 -63.62 -16.57 23.80
C LYS A 716 -63.19 -17.89 23.01
N PRO A 717 -62.88 -19.10 23.55
CA PRO A 717 -61.51 -19.67 23.47
C PRO A 717 -61.38 -21.22 23.24
N GLU A 718 -60.19 -21.78 23.58
CA GLU A 718 -59.92 -23.16 24.10
C GLU A 718 -60.01 -24.37 23.11
N SER A 719 -59.28 -25.50 23.24
CA SER A 719 -58.12 -25.86 24.11
C SER A 719 -57.43 -27.20 23.74
N SER A 720 -56.19 -27.37 24.23
CA SER A 720 -55.61 -28.60 24.83
C SER A 720 -55.04 -29.77 23.97
N THR A 721 -54.01 -30.40 24.58
CA THR A 721 -53.08 -31.45 24.09
C THR A 721 -53.39 -32.86 24.62
N LYS A 722 -52.99 -33.95 23.91
CA LYS A 722 -51.98 -34.96 24.35
C LYS A 722 -51.93 -36.30 23.55
N LEU A 723 -50.80 -37.02 23.75
CA LEU A 723 -50.56 -38.50 23.73
C LEU A 723 -49.73 -39.17 22.59
N ASP A 724 -48.44 -39.36 22.87
CA ASP A 724 -47.60 -40.60 22.85
C ASP A 724 -47.45 -41.61 21.65
N SER A 725 -46.18 -41.70 21.19
CA SER A 725 -45.28 -42.89 21.19
C SER A 725 -45.45 -44.16 20.31
N SER A 726 -44.39 -44.37 19.49
CA SER A 726 -43.56 -45.61 19.31
C SER A 726 -43.87 -46.70 18.25
N LYS A 727 -42.97 -46.87 17.26
CA LYS A 727 -42.11 -48.08 16.99
C LYS A 727 -41.42 -48.10 15.60
N GLN A 728 -40.29 -48.82 15.50
CA GLN A 728 -39.52 -49.15 14.27
C GLN A 728 -40.29 -50.21 13.41
N GLN A 729 -40.05 -50.49 12.10
CA GLN A 729 -38.80 -50.88 11.44
C GLN A 729 -38.99 -51.13 9.89
N THR A 730 -37.97 -50.82 9.05
CA THR A 730 -37.62 -51.40 7.71
C THR A 730 -38.61 -51.51 6.51
N LYS A 731 -38.32 -50.85 5.35
CA LYS A 731 -37.69 -51.44 4.12
C LYS A 731 -37.66 -50.52 2.85
N SER A 732 -36.46 -50.31 2.31
CA SER A 732 -35.99 -50.32 0.89
C SER A 732 -36.65 -49.56 -0.30
N THR A 733 -35.74 -48.94 -1.11
CA THR A 733 -35.73 -48.70 -2.59
C THR A 733 -36.64 -47.65 -3.27
N PRO A 734 -36.25 -47.04 -4.44
CA PRO A 734 -34.92 -46.53 -4.83
C PRO A 734 -34.91 -45.16 -5.59
N ARG A 735 -33.68 -44.69 -5.90
CA ARG A 735 -33.26 -43.48 -6.65
C ARG A 735 -33.59 -43.50 -8.16
N ILE A 736 -33.90 -42.34 -8.77
CA ILE A 736 -33.88 -42.08 -10.22
C ILE A 736 -33.25 -40.69 -10.48
N GLU A 737 -32.39 -40.59 -11.49
CA GLU A 737 -31.72 -39.37 -11.96
C GLU A 737 -32.42 -38.77 -13.20
N PRO A 738 -32.30 -37.46 -13.47
CA PRO A 738 -32.46 -36.87 -14.80
C PRO A 738 -31.11 -36.58 -15.48
N LYS A 739 -31.08 -36.70 -16.82
CA LYS A 739 -29.94 -36.43 -17.71
C LYS A 739 -29.73 -34.92 -17.97
N PRO A 740 -28.52 -34.51 -18.43
CA PRO A 740 -28.27 -33.15 -18.92
C PRO A 740 -28.77 -32.96 -20.36
N GLU A 741 -29.16 -31.73 -20.71
CA GLU A 741 -29.46 -31.28 -22.07
C GLU A 741 -28.29 -30.50 -22.68
N SER A 742 -28.18 -30.52 -24.02
CA SER A 742 -27.13 -29.87 -24.81
C SER A 742 -27.70 -28.75 -25.68
N PRO A 743 -27.01 -27.61 -25.86
CA PRO A 743 -27.54 -26.45 -26.58
C PRO A 743 -27.59 -26.66 -28.11
N THR A 744 -28.50 -25.94 -28.78
CA THR A 744 -28.80 -26.10 -30.22
C THR A 744 -28.23 -24.97 -31.08
N GLU A 745 -27.57 -25.34 -32.16
CA GLU A 745 -26.99 -24.48 -33.19
C GLU A 745 -28.06 -23.85 -34.12
N LYS A 746 -28.08 -22.51 -34.28
CA LYS A 746 -28.82 -21.82 -35.37
C LYS A 746 -28.18 -20.52 -35.89
N ARG A 747 -27.36 -20.69 -36.93
CA ARG A 747 -27.50 -20.07 -38.27
C ARG A 747 -27.72 -18.55 -38.40
N ALA A 748 -26.69 -17.86 -38.90
CA ALA A 748 -26.74 -16.47 -39.37
C ALA A 748 -27.58 -16.28 -40.66
N PRO A 749 -28.08 -15.05 -40.94
CA PRO A 749 -28.72 -14.69 -42.20
C PRO A 749 -27.72 -14.11 -43.22
N SER A 750 -27.76 -14.65 -44.44
CA SER A 750 -27.10 -14.07 -45.62
C SER A 750 -28.15 -13.46 -46.54
N PHE A 751 -28.01 -12.20 -46.98
CA PHE A 751 -28.75 -11.70 -48.15
C PHE A 751 -27.91 -10.80 -49.06
N GLU A 752 -27.74 -11.33 -50.27
CA GLU A 752 -27.40 -10.79 -51.59
C GLU A 752 -26.86 -9.35 -51.78
N SER A 753 -25.78 -9.34 -52.56
CA SER A 753 -25.23 -8.23 -53.33
C SER A 753 -26.25 -7.45 -54.18
N ASN A 754 -25.99 -6.16 -54.39
CA ASN A 754 -26.17 -5.61 -55.73
C ASN A 754 -25.09 -4.58 -56.09
N SER A 755 -24.69 -4.57 -57.35
CA SER A 755 -23.52 -3.84 -57.85
C SER A 755 -23.90 -2.75 -58.84
N SER A 756 -23.33 -1.55 -58.72
CA SER A 756 -22.84 -0.74 -59.85
C SER A 756 -22.37 0.65 -59.43
N LYS A 757 -21.16 1.00 -59.88
CA LYS A 757 -20.75 2.29 -60.48
C LYS A 757 -21.05 3.55 -59.63
N ARG A 758 -20.04 4.37 -59.29
CA ARG A 758 -18.88 4.72 -60.13
C ARG A 758 -17.77 5.32 -59.28
#